data_AF-A0A1E7FVR3-F1
#
_entry.id   AF-A0A1E7FVR3-F1
#
_cell.length_a   1.000
_cell.length_b   1.000
_cell.length_c   1.000
_cell.angle_alpha   90.00
_cell.angle_beta   90.00
_cell.angle_gamma   90.00
#
_symmetry.space_group_name_H-M   'P 1'
#
loop_
_entity.id
_entity.type
_entity.pdbx_description
1 polymer ?
#
loop_
_entity_poly.entity_id
_entity_poly.type
_entity_poly.pdbx_seq_one_letter_code
_entity_poly.pdbx_strand_id
1 'polypeptide(L)'
;MASEKSNEIPTEKLGDLSLEKSGDGQKSNKKADAPSNKNKAKKEEKVQREWTTALQQDYDRIISVGEECQNPPELKALLLAKGRGSDHPTGFNLYDGFEPSGRMHIAQGVFKAMNVNKCTFPGTNSTFIFWVADWFALMNDKMGGDLDKIKTVGKYLLEVWKAAGMDLTNVVFKWCSEEFTNHADKYWPNMLDIARRMNVTRIKKCCQIMGRLEGKLTAAQVLYPIMQCTDIFFLKADICQLGVDQRKVNMLARDYCIAAKIKNKPIILSHHMLFGLKAGQEKMSKSDPDSAVFMEDSAEDVERKIMSAYCPTKEEEKDKNATTDEEDAGKESMQLKEVKIKNPCLDYIENIIFSPPDAIFVAGGTTYTDFETVRAKFLAGGISEENLKRGLIDALNKLLEPVRQHFATDENAKDLLSKIRQYKKETLPTVAKVRRLNLVELSKVSAGSHLVFAPVPTATPTLQEAIDVLTLLRQAEESQPCVLMLSDWCARVTNACDGDTKAITAYYTVLVTSLKALSPETMDKVEIILQSEAILADPSNYWISVINAGRHFALNDVMGSMKDSDCVGWVIARLMKVADVAGVEPTSVALLDNGNNIHSDAASIESKMITEFFEEKLATLVQPKVSSGTGPNMILQTRELEAHKTDNDEYYLLDDPKVNGKSKMKKAFCEPKNIEFCPPISIASAFSFGLETDSTGEMTIARTPDNGGDVVFKNRSELEAIFAGDSLHPGDLKAFAATLMVTTLEKLSKAIKADSEATKASKTLKATQKKLAKKKKQ
;
A
#
# COMPACT_ATOMS: atom_id res chain seq x y z
N MET A 1 -12.12 -31.23 -26.14
CA MET A 1 -11.15 -31.65 -27.18
C MET A 1 -10.85 -30.45 -28.06
N ALA A 2 -9.65 -29.90 -27.93
CA ALA A 2 -8.87 -29.17 -28.93
C ALA A 2 -7.60 -28.75 -28.20
N SER A 3 -6.59 -29.63 -28.28
CA SER A 3 -5.25 -29.42 -27.78
C SER A 3 -4.48 -28.54 -28.76
N GLU A 4 -3.74 -27.54 -28.27
CA GLU A 4 -2.57 -27.04 -28.99
C GLU A 4 -1.53 -26.43 -28.02
N LYS A 5 -0.52 -27.27 -27.77
CA LYS A 5 0.91 -27.00 -27.61
C LYS A 5 1.35 -25.84 -26.71
N SER A 6 1.78 -26.26 -25.52
CA SER A 6 2.76 -25.62 -24.65
C SER A 6 4.02 -25.20 -25.42
N ASN A 7 4.34 -23.91 -25.39
CA ASN A 7 5.69 -23.42 -25.56
C ASN A 7 6.22 -22.99 -24.18
N GLU A 8 7.32 -23.60 -23.79
CA GLU A 8 8.07 -23.33 -22.57
C GLU A 8 8.47 -21.84 -22.50
N ILE A 9 8.25 -21.22 -21.35
CA ILE A 9 8.67 -19.86 -21.03
C ILE A 9 10.13 -19.91 -20.59
N PRO A 10 11.07 -19.19 -21.25
CA PRO A 10 12.43 -19.05 -20.75
C PRO A 10 12.45 -18.16 -19.51
N THR A 11 13.05 -18.66 -18.43
CA THR A 11 13.39 -17.90 -17.23
C THR A 11 14.48 -16.86 -17.53
N GLU A 12 14.10 -15.62 -17.83
CA GLU A 12 15.03 -14.48 -17.88
C GLU A 12 14.57 -13.32 -16.97
N LYS A 13 15.32 -13.17 -15.86
CA LYS A 13 15.74 -11.94 -15.16
C LYS A 13 14.77 -10.75 -15.11
N LEU A 14 14.18 -10.54 -13.93
CA LEU A 14 13.71 -9.23 -13.47
C LEU A 14 14.87 -8.22 -13.47
N GLY A 15 14.74 -7.16 -14.26
CA GLY A 15 15.55 -5.95 -14.09
C GLY A 15 15.63 -5.08 -15.33
N ASP A 16 14.70 -4.13 -15.48
CA ASP A 16 15.06 -2.71 -15.67
C ASP A 16 13.79 -1.83 -15.75
N LEU A 17 13.55 -1.08 -14.67
CA LEU A 17 12.85 0.21 -14.75
C LEU A 17 13.95 1.28 -14.76
N SER A 18 14.56 1.48 -15.92
CA SER A 18 15.49 2.59 -16.13
C SER A 18 14.71 3.87 -16.38
N LEU A 19 14.74 4.78 -15.40
CA LEU A 19 14.59 6.21 -15.65
C LEU A 19 15.82 6.65 -16.44
N GLU A 20 15.59 7.10 -17.68
CA GLU A 20 16.63 7.62 -18.57
C GLU A 20 17.51 8.66 -17.84
N LYS A 21 18.78 8.29 -17.64
CA LYS A 21 19.86 9.21 -17.35
C LYS A 21 20.81 9.17 -18.53
N SER A 22 20.89 10.29 -19.22
CA SER A 22 21.88 10.63 -20.24
C SER A 22 23.29 10.26 -19.80
N GLY A 23 24.00 9.54 -20.67
CA GLY A 23 25.26 8.84 -20.41
C GLY A 23 26.49 9.71 -20.15
N ASP A 24 27.44 9.06 -19.46
CA ASP A 24 28.78 9.48 -19.06
C ASP A 24 29.80 9.43 -20.23
N GLY A 25 30.88 10.20 -20.09
CA GLY A 25 32.09 10.07 -20.91
C GLY A 25 33.33 10.67 -20.24
N GLN A 26 34.13 9.80 -19.60
CA GLN A 26 35.40 10.10 -18.94
C GLN A 26 36.52 10.51 -19.91
N LYS A 27 37.44 11.32 -19.36
CA LYS A 27 38.66 11.92 -19.94
C LYS A 27 39.70 10.89 -20.40
N SER A 28 40.35 11.15 -21.53
CA SER A 28 41.75 10.77 -21.80
C SER A 28 42.46 11.79 -22.69
N ASN A 29 43.69 12.16 -22.29
CA ASN A 29 44.58 13.18 -22.88
C ASN A 29 45.12 12.83 -24.29
N LYS A 30 45.25 13.84 -25.17
CA LYS A 30 46.53 14.30 -25.81
C LYS A 30 46.30 15.47 -26.80
N LYS A 31 47.28 16.39 -26.84
CA LYS A 31 47.39 17.65 -27.61
C LYS A 31 47.56 17.42 -29.13
N ALA A 32 46.98 18.29 -29.97
CA ALA A 32 47.69 19.15 -30.94
C ALA A 32 46.74 19.79 -31.98
N ASP A 33 46.89 21.11 -32.13
CA ASP A 33 46.71 21.98 -33.30
C ASP A 33 45.38 22.06 -34.08
N ALA A 34 44.82 23.28 -34.09
CA ALA A 34 43.75 23.74 -34.97
C ALA A 34 44.28 23.99 -36.40
N PRO A 35 43.44 23.99 -37.47
CA PRO A 35 42.67 25.21 -37.76
C PRO A 35 41.26 25.02 -38.36
N SER A 36 40.41 25.98 -37.98
CA SER A 36 39.23 26.52 -38.68
C SER A 36 38.56 25.72 -39.81
N ASN A 37 37.30 25.30 -39.62
CA ASN A 37 36.21 25.84 -40.44
C ASN A 37 34.82 25.56 -39.85
N LYS A 38 33.91 26.47 -40.17
CA LYS A 38 32.54 26.62 -39.67
C LYS A 38 31.70 25.34 -39.79
N ASN A 39 31.14 24.88 -38.67
CA ASN A 39 29.81 24.25 -38.64
C ASN A 39 29.19 24.48 -37.26
N LYS A 40 28.42 25.57 -37.14
CA LYS A 40 27.50 25.78 -36.01
C LYS A 40 26.42 24.71 -36.11
N ALA A 41 26.48 23.69 -35.26
CA ALA A 41 25.33 22.85 -34.99
C ALA A 41 24.22 23.75 -34.39
N LYS A 42 23.12 23.91 -35.14
CA LYS A 42 21.87 24.47 -34.61
C LYS A 42 21.45 23.58 -33.43
N LYS A 43 21.51 24.11 -32.22
CA LYS A 43 20.57 23.68 -31.18
C LYS A 43 19.19 23.98 -31.76
N GLU A 44 18.39 22.95 -32.01
CA GLU A 44 16.96 23.15 -32.21
C GLU A 44 16.43 23.82 -30.93
N GLU A 45 16.16 25.12 -31.02
CA GLU A 45 15.30 25.79 -30.06
C GLU A 45 13.97 25.04 -30.10
N LYS A 46 13.63 24.32 -29.02
CA LYS A 46 12.24 23.91 -28.80
C LYS A 46 11.43 25.20 -28.79
N VAL A 47 10.69 25.45 -29.87
CA VAL A 47 9.77 26.57 -29.99
C VAL A 47 8.86 26.52 -28.78
N GLN A 48 8.97 27.52 -27.90
CA GLN A 48 8.17 27.57 -26.70
C GLN A 48 6.74 27.90 -27.13
N ARG A 49 5.85 26.91 -26.99
CA ARG A 49 4.45 27.03 -27.39
C ARG A 49 3.80 28.22 -26.68
N GLU A 50 3.18 29.11 -27.45
CA GLU A 50 2.55 30.32 -26.93
C GLU A 50 1.17 30.03 -26.33
N TRP A 51 0.76 30.85 -25.35
CA TRP A 51 -0.56 30.79 -24.74
C TRP A 51 -1.60 31.44 -25.66
N THR A 52 -2.49 30.64 -26.24
CA THR A 52 -3.50 31.09 -27.20
C THR A 52 -4.85 31.35 -26.53
N THR A 53 -5.74 32.10 -27.20
CA THR A 53 -7.12 32.32 -26.73
C THR A 53 -7.90 31.00 -26.55
N ALA A 54 -7.67 30.02 -27.43
CA ALA A 54 -8.30 28.70 -27.30
C ALA A 54 -7.81 27.93 -26.06
N LEU A 55 -6.53 28.05 -25.70
CA LEU A 55 -6.01 27.50 -24.44
C LEU A 55 -6.59 28.22 -23.22
N GLN A 56 -6.80 29.54 -23.31
CA GLN A 56 -7.45 30.29 -22.23
C GLN A 56 -8.90 29.80 -22.03
N GLN A 57 -9.65 29.59 -23.11
CA GLN A 57 -11.01 29.02 -23.03
C GLN A 57 -11.03 27.60 -22.45
N ASP A 58 -10.07 26.75 -22.83
CA ASP A 58 -9.93 25.41 -22.23
C ASP A 58 -9.60 25.51 -20.73
N TYR A 59 -8.70 26.44 -20.34
CA TYR A 59 -8.36 26.69 -18.94
C TYR A 59 -9.56 27.17 -18.13
N ASP A 60 -10.29 28.17 -18.61
CA ASP A 60 -11.47 28.74 -17.93
C ASP A 60 -12.57 27.69 -17.77
N ARG A 61 -12.79 26.86 -18.80
CA ARG A 61 -13.75 25.75 -18.73
C ARG A 61 -13.33 24.68 -17.73
N ILE A 62 -12.07 24.24 -17.74
CA ILE A 62 -11.59 23.19 -16.82
C ILE A 62 -11.57 23.69 -15.37
N ILE A 63 -11.06 24.90 -15.12
CA ILE A 63 -10.98 25.43 -13.75
C ILE A 63 -12.37 25.67 -13.15
N SER A 64 -13.38 25.96 -13.97
CA SER A 64 -14.78 26.11 -13.52
C SER A 64 -15.40 24.84 -12.93
N VAL A 65 -14.80 23.67 -13.18
CA VAL A 65 -15.26 22.39 -12.62
C VAL A 65 -14.91 22.26 -11.13
N GLY A 66 -13.83 22.91 -10.69
CA GLY A 66 -13.35 22.81 -9.33
C GLY A 66 -13.89 23.92 -8.44
N GLU A 67 -14.38 23.56 -7.25
CA GLU A 67 -14.45 24.49 -6.13
C GLU A 67 -13.03 24.89 -5.68
N GLU A 68 -12.07 23.99 -5.86
CA GLU A 68 -10.65 24.20 -5.61
C GLU A 68 -9.76 23.64 -6.73
N CYS A 69 -8.65 24.34 -6.99
CA CYS A 69 -7.55 23.86 -7.82
C CYS A 69 -6.19 23.98 -7.11
N GLN A 70 -5.44 22.89 -6.97
CA GLN A 70 -4.07 22.84 -6.43
C GLN A 70 -3.08 22.30 -7.49
N ASN A 71 -2.33 23.12 -8.22
CA ASN A 71 -2.37 24.59 -8.24
C ASN A 71 -2.61 25.14 -9.67
N PRO A 72 -3.24 26.33 -9.80
CA PRO A 72 -3.55 26.90 -11.12
C PRO A 72 -2.33 27.12 -12.05
N PRO A 73 -1.14 27.51 -11.55
CA PRO A 73 0.07 27.59 -12.38
C PRO A 73 0.50 26.24 -13.00
N GLU A 74 0.42 25.15 -12.23
CA GLU A 74 0.68 23.79 -12.73
C GLU A 74 -0.35 23.40 -13.80
N LEU A 75 -1.63 23.75 -13.63
CA LEU A 75 -2.67 23.53 -14.65
C LEU A 75 -2.35 24.28 -15.95
N LYS A 76 -1.93 25.54 -15.86
CA LYS A 76 -1.53 26.33 -17.02
C LYS A 76 -0.33 25.69 -17.75
N ALA A 77 0.67 25.24 -16.99
CA ALA A 77 1.84 24.55 -17.55
C ALA A 77 1.47 23.21 -18.21
N LEU A 78 0.54 22.46 -17.62
CA LEU A 78 0.02 21.21 -18.19
C LEU A 78 -0.67 21.44 -19.52
N LEU A 79 -1.58 22.43 -19.62
CA LEU A 79 -2.31 22.73 -20.85
C LEU A 79 -1.38 23.20 -21.98
N LEU A 80 -0.32 23.94 -21.66
CA LEU A 80 0.73 24.25 -22.63
C LEU A 80 1.45 23.00 -23.11
N ALA A 81 1.83 22.11 -22.20
CA ALA A 81 2.64 20.94 -22.51
C ALA A 81 1.86 19.83 -23.24
N LYS A 82 0.59 19.61 -22.87
CA LYS A 82 -0.20 18.43 -23.28
C LYS A 82 -1.60 18.74 -23.81
N GLY A 83 -2.10 19.97 -23.65
CA GLY A 83 -3.46 20.34 -24.04
C GLY A 83 -3.64 20.48 -25.56
N ARG A 84 -4.79 21.02 -25.97
CA ARG A 84 -5.19 21.30 -27.36
C ARG A 84 -4.04 21.76 -28.22
N GLY A 85 -3.78 21.15 -29.37
CA GLY A 85 -2.74 21.61 -30.30
C GLY A 85 -1.30 21.44 -29.81
N SER A 86 -1.08 20.59 -28.82
CA SER A 86 0.25 20.04 -28.52
C SER A 86 0.51 18.78 -29.35
N ASP A 87 1.78 18.47 -29.59
CA ASP A 87 2.21 17.22 -30.25
C ASP A 87 2.20 16.01 -29.29
N HIS A 88 1.65 16.17 -28.08
CA HIS A 88 1.61 15.08 -27.11
C HIS A 88 0.59 14.02 -27.56
N PRO A 89 1.02 12.77 -27.79
CA PRO A 89 0.25 11.77 -28.55
C PRO A 89 -1.07 11.37 -27.88
N THR A 90 -1.15 11.46 -26.55
CA THR A 90 -2.33 11.06 -25.76
C THR A 90 -2.89 12.18 -24.91
N GLY A 91 -2.39 13.41 -25.07
CA GLY A 91 -2.81 14.52 -24.21
C GLY A 91 -2.55 14.31 -22.72
N PHE A 92 -3.45 14.81 -21.87
CA PHE A 92 -3.39 14.67 -20.40
C PHE A 92 -4.57 13.88 -19.83
N ASN A 93 -4.34 13.20 -18.71
CA ASN A 93 -5.35 12.35 -18.08
C ASN A 93 -5.99 13.05 -16.87
N LEU A 94 -7.33 13.03 -16.83
CA LEU A 94 -8.10 13.27 -15.62
C LEU A 94 -8.65 11.95 -15.11
N TYR A 95 -8.91 11.83 -13.82
CA TYR A 95 -9.65 10.67 -13.31
C TYR A 95 -10.61 11.02 -12.18
N ASP A 96 -11.66 10.21 -12.08
CA ASP A 96 -12.50 10.08 -10.89
C ASP A 96 -12.80 8.61 -10.60
N GLY A 97 -12.87 8.26 -9.33
CA GLY A 97 -13.15 6.91 -8.85
C GLY A 97 -14.49 6.82 -8.16
N PHE A 98 -15.20 5.71 -8.36
CA PHE A 98 -16.49 5.49 -7.72
C PHE A 98 -16.64 4.06 -7.22
N GLU A 99 -17.15 3.91 -5.98
CA GLU A 99 -17.53 2.61 -5.42
C GLU A 99 -18.89 2.16 -5.96
N PRO A 100 -18.98 1.01 -6.67
CA PRO A 100 -20.26 0.45 -7.07
C PRO A 100 -21.01 -0.09 -5.85
N SER A 101 -21.92 0.72 -5.30
CA SER A 101 -22.49 0.51 -3.96
C SER A 101 -24.01 0.63 -3.90
N GLY A 102 -24.68 0.78 -5.04
CA GLY A 102 -26.14 0.81 -5.14
C GLY A 102 -26.62 1.71 -6.27
N ARG A 103 -27.80 2.31 -6.06
CA ARG A 103 -28.40 3.28 -6.99
C ARG A 103 -27.53 4.53 -7.12
N MET A 104 -27.51 5.13 -8.31
CA MET A 104 -26.76 6.36 -8.59
C MET A 104 -27.58 7.59 -8.21
N HIS A 105 -27.03 8.47 -7.38
CA HIS A 105 -27.64 9.78 -7.11
C HIS A 105 -27.25 10.81 -8.17
N ILE A 106 -28.03 11.88 -8.29
CA ILE A 106 -27.88 12.87 -9.36
C ILE A 106 -26.50 13.53 -9.44
N ALA A 107 -25.82 13.74 -8.30
CA ALA A 107 -24.45 14.25 -8.30
C ALA A 107 -23.45 13.30 -9.00
N GLN A 108 -23.64 11.98 -8.84
CA GLN A 108 -22.79 10.97 -9.49
C GLN A 108 -23.14 10.79 -10.96
N GLY A 109 -24.39 11.08 -11.37
CA GLY A 109 -24.82 10.96 -12.76
C GLY A 109 -24.70 12.27 -13.54
N VAL A 110 -25.77 13.07 -13.57
CA VAL A 110 -25.86 14.30 -14.38
C VAL A 110 -24.71 15.27 -14.09
N PHE A 111 -24.49 15.61 -12.81
CA PHE A 111 -23.47 16.61 -12.45
C PHE A 111 -22.05 16.14 -12.84
N LYS A 112 -21.74 14.87 -12.62
CA LYS A 112 -20.48 14.26 -13.06
C LYS A 112 -20.36 14.26 -14.58
N ALA A 113 -21.41 13.92 -15.33
CA ALA A 113 -21.41 13.98 -16.80
C ALA A 113 -21.12 15.39 -17.32
N MET A 114 -21.73 16.42 -16.72
CA MET A 114 -21.46 17.83 -17.06
C MET A 114 -20.00 18.20 -16.82
N ASN A 115 -19.43 17.82 -15.68
CA ASN A 115 -18.02 18.08 -15.35
C ASN A 115 -17.06 17.35 -16.31
N VAL A 116 -17.36 16.10 -16.66
CA VAL A 116 -16.58 15.31 -17.62
C VAL A 116 -16.62 15.96 -19.00
N ASN A 117 -17.80 16.36 -19.48
CA ASN A 117 -17.96 17.02 -20.78
C ASN A 117 -17.18 18.35 -20.85
N LYS A 118 -17.12 19.11 -19.75
CA LYS A 118 -16.28 20.32 -19.65
C LYS A 118 -14.79 19.98 -19.81
N CYS A 119 -14.32 18.91 -19.16
CA CYS A 119 -12.93 18.47 -19.20
C CYS A 119 -12.51 17.80 -20.51
N THR A 120 -13.44 17.12 -21.20
CA THR A 120 -13.20 16.32 -22.43
C THR A 120 -13.68 17.01 -23.70
N PHE A 121 -14.05 18.29 -23.61
CA PHE A 121 -14.57 19.08 -24.71
C PHE A 121 -13.73 18.92 -26.00
N PRO A 122 -14.36 18.84 -27.18
CA PRO A 122 -13.67 18.54 -28.43
C PRO A 122 -12.40 19.35 -28.68
N GLY A 123 -11.31 18.63 -28.95
CA GLY A 123 -9.99 19.18 -29.24
C GLY A 123 -9.17 19.63 -28.01
N THR A 124 -9.66 19.47 -26.78
CA THR A 124 -8.87 19.76 -25.56
C THR A 124 -7.63 18.87 -25.39
N ASN A 125 -7.57 17.73 -26.09
CA ASN A 125 -6.52 16.71 -25.96
C ASN A 125 -6.42 16.19 -24.52
N SER A 126 -7.53 15.68 -24.02
CA SER A 126 -7.67 15.14 -22.67
C SER A 126 -8.41 13.81 -22.72
N THR A 127 -8.09 12.93 -21.77
CA THR A 127 -8.84 11.68 -21.54
C THR A 127 -9.35 11.68 -20.11
N PHE A 128 -10.63 11.36 -19.91
CA PHE A 128 -11.20 11.18 -18.58
C PHE A 128 -11.30 9.69 -18.25
N ILE A 129 -10.65 9.28 -17.16
CA ILE A 129 -10.63 7.90 -16.70
C ILE A 129 -11.65 7.74 -15.57
N PHE A 130 -12.67 6.92 -15.80
CA PHE A 130 -13.55 6.44 -14.76
C PHE A 130 -12.97 5.19 -14.13
N TRP A 131 -12.59 5.30 -12.87
CA TRP A 131 -12.03 4.22 -12.08
C TRP A 131 -13.14 3.48 -11.34
N VAL A 132 -13.52 2.31 -11.85
CA VAL A 132 -14.59 1.47 -11.29
C VAL A 132 -14.03 0.73 -10.09
N ALA A 133 -14.29 1.27 -8.90
CA ALA A 133 -13.66 0.90 -7.64
C ALA A 133 -14.28 -0.35 -6.99
N ASP A 134 -14.31 -1.47 -7.72
CA ASP A 134 -14.97 -2.71 -7.29
C ASP A 134 -14.30 -3.37 -6.07
N TRP A 135 -12.98 -3.43 -6.02
CA TRP A 135 -12.24 -3.88 -4.84
C TRP A 135 -12.34 -2.91 -3.66
N PHE A 136 -12.44 -1.61 -3.92
CA PHE A 136 -12.66 -0.62 -2.86
C PHE A 136 -14.05 -0.76 -2.24
N ALA A 137 -15.07 -1.00 -3.07
CA ALA A 137 -16.41 -1.35 -2.63
C ALA A 137 -16.42 -2.66 -1.81
N LEU A 138 -15.63 -3.66 -2.21
CA LEU A 138 -15.43 -4.89 -1.43
C LEU A 138 -14.79 -4.61 -0.05
N MET A 139 -13.74 -3.80 0.00
CA MET A 139 -13.07 -3.40 1.25
C MET A 139 -14.02 -2.67 2.22
N ASN A 140 -14.98 -1.91 1.69
CA ASN A 140 -15.93 -1.10 2.45
C ASN A 140 -17.28 -1.79 2.67
N ASP A 141 -17.33 -3.13 2.57
CA ASP A 141 -18.49 -3.98 2.83
C ASP A 141 -19.73 -3.67 1.98
N LYS A 142 -19.54 -3.10 0.79
CA LYS A 142 -20.66 -2.79 -0.10
C LYS A 142 -21.25 -4.08 -0.66
N MET A 143 -22.58 -4.10 -0.83
CA MET A 143 -23.32 -5.27 -1.31
C MET A 143 -23.05 -6.55 -0.50
N GLY A 144 -22.70 -6.41 0.79
CA GLY A 144 -22.33 -7.52 1.67
C GLY A 144 -21.00 -8.19 1.33
N GLY A 145 -20.11 -7.51 0.61
CA GLY A 145 -18.81 -8.04 0.21
C GLY A 145 -18.89 -9.04 -0.95
N ASP A 146 -19.98 -9.03 -1.73
CA ASP A 146 -20.14 -9.86 -2.93
C ASP A 146 -19.60 -9.12 -4.17
N LEU A 147 -18.43 -9.55 -4.65
CA LEU A 147 -17.76 -8.92 -5.80
C LEU A 147 -18.59 -9.02 -7.09
N ASP A 148 -19.37 -10.09 -7.28
CA ASP A 148 -20.15 -10.28 -8.51
C ASP A 148 -21.37 -9.34 -8.53
N LYS A 149 -22.00 -9.12 -7.36
CA LYS A 149 -23.01 -8.07 -7.19
C LYS A 149 -22.42 -6.69 -7.40
N ILE A 150 -21.24 -6.39 -6.85
CA ILE A 150 -20.54 -5.12 -7.06
C ILE A 150 -20.26 -4.89 -8.55
N LYS A 151 -19.78 -5.90 -9.28
CA LYS A 151 -19.55 -5.79 -10.73
C LYS A 151 -20.84 -5.52 -11.51
N THR A 152 -21.95 -6.14 -11.10
CA THR A 152 -23.28 -5.86 -11.67
C THR A 152 -23.69 -4.40 -11.45
N VAL A 153 -23.48 -3.86 -10.24
CA VAL A 153 -23.70 -2.43 -9.92
C VAL A 153 -22.82 -1.55 -10.80
N GLY A 154 -21.54 -1.89 -11.00
CA GLY A 154 -20.65 -1.12 -11.86
C GLY A 154 -21.21 -1.00 -13.29
N LYS A 155 -21.66 -2.11 -13.88
CA LYS A 155 -22.28 -2.12 -15.22
C LYS A 155 -23.55 -1.26 -15.28
N TYR A 156 -24.39 -1.31 -14.24
CA TYR A 156 -25.55 -0.43 -14.11
C TYR A 156 -25.15 1.06 -14.14
N LEU A 157 -24.13 1.45 -13.38
CA LEU A 157 -23.65 2.83 -13.32
C LEU A 157 -23.13 3.33 -14.68
N LEU A 158 -22.45 2.46 -15.44
CA LEU A 158 -21.99 2.74 -16.80
C LEU A 158 -23.15 3.06 -17.76
N GLU A 159 -24.24 2.29 -17.69
CA GLU A 159 -25.45 2.54 -18.51
C GLU A 159 -26.12 3.87 -18.14
N VAL A 160 -26.11 4.26 -16.85
CA VAL A 160 -26.62 5.56 -16.42
C VAL A 160 -25.83 6.71 -17.05
N TRP A 161 -24.49 6.65 -17.08
CA TRP A 161 -23.68 7.73 -17.67
C TRP A 161 -23.85 7.85 -19.19
N LYS A 162 -24.00 6.72 -19.89
CA LYS A 162 -24.33 6.71 -21.32
C LYS A 162 -25.62 7.49 -21.59
N ALA A 163 -26.64 7.25 -20.77
CA ALA A 163 -27.94 7.90 -20.93
C ALA A 163 -27.99 9.34 -20.37
N ALA A 164 -27.10 9.70 -19.44
CA ALA A 164 -27.03 11.04 -18.84
C ALA A 164 -26.38 12.11 -19.75
N GLY A 165 -26.07 11.78 -21.01
CA GLY A 165 -25.50 12.72 -21.99
C GLY A 165 -23.99 12.95 -21.85
N MET A 166 -23.26 11.98 -21.29
CA MET A 166 -21.80 12.02 -21.26
C MET A 166 -21.23 11.72 -22.66
N ASP A 167 -20.32 12.55 -23.16
CA ASP A 167 -19.58 12.26 -24.39
C ASP A 167 -18.49 11.22 -24.09
N LEU A 168 -18.69 10.00 -24.59
CA LEU A 168 -17.78 8.89 -24.32
C LEU A 168 -16.55 8.86 -25.23
N THR A 169 -16.43 9.77 -26.21
CA THR A 169 -15.34 9.77 -27.20
C THR A 169 -13.96 9.78 -26.55
N ASN A 170 -13.80 10.55 -25.46
CA ASN A 170 -12.55 10.68 -24.71
C ASN A 170 -12.68 10.17 -23.27
N VAL A 171 -13.57 9.21 -23.03
CA VAL A 171 -13.83 8.63 -21.71
C VAL A 171 -13.46 7.15 -21.70
N VAL A 172 -12.70 6.73 -20.70
CA VAL A 172 -12.27 5.34 -20.54
C VAL A 172 -12.71 4.81 -19.18
N PHE A 173 -13.38 3.66 -19.17
CA PHE A 173 -13.71 2.95 -17.94
C PHE A 173 -12.65 1.89 -17.66
N LYS A 174 -12.10 1.88 -16.44
CA LYS A 174 -11.12 0.90 -15.99
C LYS A 174 -11.56 0.29 -14.68
N TRP A 175 -11.50 -1.04 -14.58
CA TRP A 175 -11.91 -1.79 -13.39
C TRP A 175 -10.71 -2.09 -12.50
N CYS A 176 -10.79 -1.79 -11.20
CA CYS A 176 -9.69 -2.06 -10.28
C CYS A 176 -9.31 -3.54 -10.28
N SER A 177 -10.28 -4.45 -10.18
CA SER A 177 -10.01 -5.88 -10.13
C SER A 177 -9.20 -6.39 -11.33
N GLU A 178 -9.50 -5.91 -12.53
CA GLU A 178 -8.80 -6.30 -13.76
C GLU A 178 -7.38 -5.72 -13.79
N GLU A 179 -7.24 -4.44 -13.47
CA GLU A 179 -5.97 -3.73 -13.53
C GLU A 179 -4.99 -4.17 -12.42
N PHE A 180 -5.49 -4.45 -11.22
CA PHE A 180 -4.69 -4.98 -10.12
C PHE A 180 -4.19 -6.39 -10.39
N THR A 181 -4.95 -7.19 -11.12
CA THR A 181 -4.56 -8.56 -11.47
C THR A 181 -3.56 -8.56 -12.63
N ASN A 182 -3.86 -7.82 -13.70
CA ASN A 182 -3.05 -7.79 -14.91
C ASN A 182 -1.72 -7.03 -14.74
N HIS A 183 -1.64 -6.13 -13.76
CA HIS A 183 -0.47 -5.30 -13.50
C HIS A 183 -0.02 -5.36 -12.03
N ALA A 184 -0.22 -6.50 -11.38
CA ALA A 184 0.13 -6.74 -9.97
C ALA A 184 1.61 -6.46 -9.67
N ASP A 185 2.49 -6.80 -10.61
CA ASP A 185 3.94 -6.57 -10.57
C ASP A 185 4.34 -5.09 -10.52
N LYS A 186 3.41 -4.18 -10.84
CA LYS A 186 3.64 -2.73 -10.85
C LYS A 186 2.83 -2.00 -9.79
N TYR A 187 1.55 -2.34 -9.65
CA TYR A 187 0.65 -1.64 -8.74
C TYR A 187 1.09 -1.80 -7.28
N TRP A 188 1.25 -3.04 -6.82
CA TRP A 188 1.54 -3.32 -5.42
C TRP A 188 2.93 -2.84 -5.00
N PRO A 189 4.00 -3.00 -5.80
CA PRO A 189 5.28 -2.39 -5.46
C PRO A 189 5.25 -0.86 -5.32
N ASN A 190 4.39 -0.16 -6.06
CA ASN A 190 4.18 1.28 -5.90
C ASN A 190 3.39 1.59 -4.62
N MET A 191 2.36 0.81 -4.31
CA MET A 191 1.60 0.91 -3.05
C MET A 191 2.51 0.75 -1.84
N LEU A 192 3.39 -0.27 -1.85
CA LEU A 192 4.37 -0.50 -0.79
C LEU A 192 5.41 0.64 -0.69
N ASP A 193 5.77 1.28 -1.82
CA ASP A 193 6.64 2.46 -1.81
C ASP A 193 5.98 3.70 -1.23
N ILE A 194 4.67 3.87 -1.42
CA ILE A 194 3.90 4.94 -0.77
C ILE A 194 3.82 4.66 0.74
N ALA A 195 3.40 3.45 1.13
CA ALA A 195 3.26 3.06 2.53
C ALA A 195 4.56 3.25 3.31
N ARG A 196 5.71 2.83 2.77
CA ARG A 196 6.99 2.93 3.49
C ARG A 196 7.45 4.36 3.77
N ARG A 197 6.91 5.34 3.03
CA ARG A 197 7.30 6.77 3.11
C ARG A 197 6.34 7.62 3.93
N MET A 198 5.23 7.04 4.38
CA MET A 198 4.20 7.73 5.14
C MET A 198 4.15 7.21 6.57
N ASN A 199 3.74 8.06 7.50
CA ASN A 199 3.52 7.65 8.89
C ASN A 199 2.03 7.41 9.18
N VAL A 200 1.76 6.72 10.28
CA VAL A 200 0.38 6.37 10.68
C VAL A 200 -0.47 7.62 10.90
N THR A 201 0.07 8.67 11.54
CA THR A 201 -0.65 9.96 11.73
C THR A 201 -1.19 10.52 10.41
N ARG A 202 -0.35 10.52 9.36
CA ARG A 202 -0.71 11.10 8.06
C ARG A 202 -1.81 10.29 7.37
N ILE A 203 -1.80 8.97 7.54
CA ILE A 203 -2.80 8.07 6.97
C ILE A 203 -4.13 8.11 7.75
N LYS A 204 -4.10 8.16 9.09
CA LYS A 204 -5.31 8.33 9.92
C LYS A 204 -6.13 9.55 9.50
N LYS A 205 -5.45 10.68 9.22
CA LYS A 205 -6.08 11.90 8.68
C LYS A 205 -6.78 11.69 7.33
N CYS A 206 -6.34 10.73 6.52
CA CYS A 206 -6.98 10.42 5.24
C CYS A 206 -8.21 9.51 5.39
N CYS A 207 -8.44 8.85 6.53
CA CYS A 207 -9.55 7.89 6.68
C CYS A 207 -10.94 8.53 6.53
N GLN A 208 -11.04 9.86 6.67
CA GLN A 208 -12.28 10.60 6.44
C GLN A 208 -12.83 10.47 5.00
N ILE A 209 -12.00 10.15 4.01
CA ILE A 209 -12.43 9.96 2.61
C ILE A 209 -13.47 8.83 2.46
N MET A 210 -13.50 7.92 3.44
CA MET A 210 -14.43 6.79 3.51
C MET A 210 -15.69 7.12 4.33
N GLY A 211 -15.81 8.35 4.84
CA GLY A 211 -16.90 8.79 5.72
C GLY A 211 -16.83 8.22 7.15
N ARG A 212 -15.62 7.99 7.69
CA ARG A 212 -15.41 7.40 9.02
C ARG A 212 -14.51 8.25 9.91
N LEU A 213 -14.76 8.21 11.23
CA LEU A 213 -13.97 8.91 12.26
C LEU A 213 -12.70 8.13 12.62
N GLU A 214 -11.67 8.85 13.09
CA GLU A 214 -10.36 8.28 13.45
C GLU A 214 -10.40 7.31 14.66
N GLY A 215 -11.44 7.36 15.50
CA GLY A 215 -11.47 6.66 16.79
C GLY A 215 -11.78 5.15 16.76
N LYS A 216 -12.34 4.61 15.66
CA LYS A 216 -12.69 3.18 15.51
C LYS A 216 -12.19 2.61 14.18
N LEU A 217 -10.92 2.87 13.86
CA LEU A 217 -10.36 2.45 12.58
C LEU A 217 -9.99 0.97 12.58
N THR A 218 -10.40 0.24 11.54
CA THR A 218 -9.84 -1.08 11.21
C THR A 218 -8.55 -0.92 10.40
N ALA A 219 -7.71 -1.94 10.38
CA ALA A 219 -6.46 -1.86 9.62
C ALA A 219 -6.68 -1.81 8.09
N ALA A 220 -7.81 -2.32 7.57
CA ALA A 220 -8.20 -2.16 6.17
C ALA A 220 -8.45 -0.70 5.79
N GLN A 221 -8.92 0.13 6.73
CA GLN A 221 -9.14 1.56 6.50
C GLN A 221 -7.84 2.35 6.40
N VAL A 222 -6.71 1.77 6.81
CA VAL A 222 -5.36 2.31 6.55
C VAL A 222 -4.88 1.92 5.16
N LEU A 223 -5.20 0.72 4.68
CA LEU A 223 -4.85 0.24 3.34
C LEU A 223 -5.54 1.07 2.24
N TYR A 224 -6.83 1.37 2.42
CA TYR A 224 -7.66 2.09 1.43
C TYR A 224 -7.04 3.42 0.94
N PRO A 225 -6.69 4.40 1.79
CA PRO A 225 -6.10 5.66 1.34
C PRO A 225 -4.73 5.50 0.67
N ILE A 226 -3.96 4.46 1.03
CA ILE A 226 -2.68 4.16 0.39
C ILE A 226 -2.92 3.62 -1.03
N MET A 227 -3.89 2.72 -1.20
CA MET A 227 -4.30 2.22 -2.52
C MET A 227 -4.84 3.35 -3.41
N GLN A 228 -5.74 4.18 -2.90
CA GLN A 228 -6.27 5.31 -3.69
C GLN A 228 -5.18 6.34 -4.05
N CYS A 229 -4.20 6.55 -3.17
CA CYS A 229 -3.02 7.36 -3.51
C CYS A 229 -2.19 6.70 -4.63
N THR A 230 -2.08 5.37 -4.62
CA THR A 230 -1.38 4.59 -5.66
C THR A 230 -2.06 4.71 -7.01
N ASP A 231 -3.40 4.71 -7.03
CA ASP A 231 -4.21 4.80 -8.26
C ASP A 231 -3.86 6.03 -9.09
N ILE A 232 -3.60 7.17 -8.45
CA ILE A 232 -3.23 8.43 -9.11
C ILE A 232 -1.99 8.25 -10.01
N PHE A 233 -0.98 7.56 -9.50
CA PHE A 233 0.26 7.31 -10.25
C PHE A 233 0.13 6.15 -11.23
N PHE A 234 -0.63 5.12 -10.87
CA PHE A 234 -0.89 3.96 -11.71
C PHE A 234 -1.67 4.33 -12.98
N LEU A 235 -2.72 5.15 -12.84
CA LEU A 235 -3.52 5.69 -13.93
C LEU A 235 -2.80 6.79 -14.72
N LYS A 236 -1.63 7.23 -14.23
CA LYS A 236 -0.89 8.38 -14.76
C LYS A 236 -1.79 9.61 -14.86
N ALA A 237 -2.59 9.86 -13.81
CA ALA A 237 -3.49 11.00 -13.77
C ALA A 237 -2.68 12.30 -13.62
N ASP A 238 -2.85 13.22 -14.57
CA ASP A 238 -2.30 14.57 -14.48
C ASP A 238 -3.21 15.45 -13.60
N ILE A 239 -4.52 15.21 -13.62
CA ILE A 239 -5.53 15.91 -12.81
C ILE A 239 -6.38 14.90 -12.02
N CYS A 240 -6.41 15.03 -10.70
CA CYS A 240 -7.36 14.34 -9.83
C CYS A 240 -8.67 15.14 -9.78
N GLN A 241 -9.71 14.70 -10.50
CA GLN A 241 -11.01 15.38 -10.60
C GLN A 241 -12.05 14.68 -9.70
N LEU A 242 -11.86 14.73 -8.39
CA LEU A 242 -12.73 14.10 -7.38
C LEU A 242 -13.47 15.14 -6.55
N GLY A 243 -14.34 14.71 -5.64
CA GLY A 243 -15.04 15.63 -4.73
C GLY A 243 -14.09 16.24 -3.69
N VAL A 244 -14.49 17.35 -3.07
CA VAL A 244 -13.72 17.98 -1.97
C VAL A 244 -13.49 17.01 -0.81
N ASP A 245 -14.39 16.05 -0.60
CA ASP A 245 -14.26 14.99 0.39
C ASP A 245 -13.02 14.09 0.17
N GLN A 246 -12.55 13.95 -1.08
CA GLN A 246 -11.37 13.16 -1.45
C GLN A 246 -10.04 13.96 -1.38
N ARG A 247 -10.10 15.21 -0.93
CA ARG A 247 -8.96 16.13 -0.86
C ARG A 247 -7.77 15.59 -0.07
N LYS A 248 -8.00 14.95 1.08
CA LYS A 248 -6.93 14.55 2.01
C LYS A 248 -6.00 13.50 1.38
N VAL A 249 -6.53 12.58 0.57
CA VAL A 249 -5.74 11.58 -0.18
C VAL A 249 -5.10 12.17 -1.45
N ASN A 250 -5.75 13.11 -2.13
CA ASN A 250 -5.12 13.82 -3.24
C ASN A 250 -3.91 14.64 -2.78
N MET A 251 -3.98 15.26 -1.59
CA MET A 251 -2.84 15.91 -0.96
C MET A 251 -1.77 14.90 -0.53
N LEU A 252 -2.15 13.68 -0.11
CA LEU A 252 -1.20 12.61 0.21
C LEU A 252 -0.35 12.24 -1.01
N ALA A 253 -0.94 12.23 -2.21
CA ALA A 253 -0.18 12.00 -3.44
C ALA A 253 0.87 13.10 -3.70
N ARG A 254 0.53 14.37 -3.41
CA ARG A 254 1.50 15.48 -3.51
C ARG A 254 2.61 15.37 -2.45
N ASP A 255 2.28 14.94 -1.23
CA ASP A 255 3.25 14.65 -0.17
C ASP A 255 4.20 13.50 -0.59
N TYR A 256 3.64 12.46 -1.21
CA TYR A 256 4.42 11.37 -1.78
C TYR A 256 5.37 11.84 -2.88
N CYS A 257 4.94 12.72 -3.79
CA CYS A 257 5.84 13.30 -4.79
C CYS A 257 7.04 14.01 -4.14
N ILE A 258 6.86 14.69 -3.01
CA ILE A 258 7.95 15.33 -2.27
C ILE A 258 8.88 14.26 -1.67
N ALA A 259 8.32 13.27 -0.97
CA ALA A 259 9.09 12.20 -0.32
C ALA A 259 9.87 11.33 -1.33
N ALA A 260 9.28 11.06 -2.49
CA ALA A 260 9.85 10.27 -3.58
C ALA A 260 10.67 11.11 -4.58
N LYS A 261 10.73 12.44 -4.40
CA LYS A 261 11.42 13.40 -5.30
C LYS A 261 10.91 13.35 -6.75
N ILE A 262 9.61 13.14 -6.92
CA ILE A 262 8.91 13.21 -8.21
C ILE A 262 8.61 14.68 -8.50
N LYS A 263 9.07 15.17 -9.67
CA LYS A 263 8.93 16.58 -10.06
C LYS A 263 7.49 16.95 -10.40
N ASN A 264 6.83 16.11 -11.20
CA ASN A 264 5.48 16.37 -11.68
C ASN A 264 4.50 15.89 -10.62
N LYS A 265 3.80 16.84 -10.00
CA LYS A 265 2.77 16.56 -9.02
C LYS A 265 1.41 16.51 -9.71
N PRO A 266 0.48 15.64 -9.28
CA PRO A 266 -0.88 15.66 -9.78
C PRO A 266 -1.55 16.98 -9.39
N ILE A 267 -2.27 17.59 -10.33
CA ILE A 267 -3.12 18.75 -10.05
C ILE A 267 -4.39 18.24 -9.39
N ILE A 268 -4.80 18.88 -8.30
CA ILE A 268 -6.05 18.51 -7.60
C ILE A 268 -7.12 19.49 -8.05
N LEU A 269 -8.18 18.99 -8.70
CA LEU A 269 -9.30 19.79 -9.17
C LEU A 269 -10.59 19.27 -8.50
N SER A 270 -10.80 19.71 -7.26
CA SER A 270 -11.87 19.20 -6.39
C SER A 270 -13.20 19.88 -6.71
N HIS A 271 -14.25 19.11 -7.05
CA HIS A 271 -15.58 19.66 -7.35
C HIS A 271 -16.47 19.80 -6.10
N HIS A 272 -17.48 20.66 -6.22
CA HIS A 272 -18.43 20.97 -5.14
C HIS A 272 -19.22 19.74 -4.66
N MET A 273 -19.48 19.67 -3.35
CA MET A 273 -20.30 18.63 -2.73
C MET A 273 -21.76 19.08 -2.64
N LEU A 274 -22.61 18.57 -3.54
CA LEU A 274 -24.05 18.86 -3.57
C LEU A 274 -24.74 18.50 -2.24
N PHE A 275 -25.58 19.41 -1.75
CA PHE A 275 -26.28 19.28 -0.46
C PHE A 275 -27.31 18.14 -0.46
N GLY A 276 -27.54 17.56 0.72
CA GLY A 276 -28.67 16.67 0.95
C GLY A 276 -29.97 17.47 0.99
N LEU A 277 -31.09 16.85 0.58
CA LEU A 277 -32.37 17.57 0.51
C LEU A 277 -32.95 17.95 1.88
N LYS A 278 -32.50 17.34 2.99
CA LYS A 278 -33.03 17.63 4.35
C LYS A 278 -32.15 18.63 5.10
N ALA A 279 -32.74 19.32 6.08
CA ALA A 279 -32.03 20.28 6.92
C ALA A 279 -30.84 19.61 7.66
N GLY A 280 -29.72 20.34 7.80
CA GLY A 280 -28.51 19.85 8.47
C GLY A 280 -27.66 18.85 7.68
N GLN A 281 -28.07 18.43 6.49
CA GLN A 281 -27.30 17.49 5.65
C GLN A 281 -26.33 18.23 4.72
N GLU A 282 -25.05 18.23 5.07
CA GLU A 282 -24.00 18.87 4.24
C GLU A 282 -23.71 18.14 2.93
N LYS A 283 -24.16 16.89 2.79
CA LYS A 283 -24.06 16.07 1.57
C LYS A 283 -25.22 15.10 1.47
N MET A 284 -25.53 14.67 0.24
CA MET A 284 -26.47 13.56 0.01
C MET A 284 -26.00 12.27 0.69
N SER A 285 -26.91 11.54 1.33
CA SER A 285 -26.62 10.26 1.97
C SER A 285 -27.33 9.10 1.29
N LYS A 286 -26.63 7.96 1.21
CA LYS A 286 -27.21 6.70 0.73
C LYS A 286 -28.10 6.01 1.77
N SER A 287 -27.95 6.35 3.06
CA SER A 287 -28.74 5.76 4.15
C SER A 287 -30.17 6.29 4.18
N ASP A 288 -30.40 7.49 3.67
CA ASP A 288 -31.72 8.12 3.61
C ASP A 288 -32.15 8.31 2.14
N PRO A 289 -33.03 7.46 1.61
CA PRO A 289 -33.46 7.51 0.21
C PRO A 289 -34.14 8.83 -0.19
N ASP A 290 -34.64 9.60 0.77
CA ASP A 290 -35.29 10.89 0.53
C ASP A 290 -34.32 12.08 0.69
N SER A 291 -33.06 11.82 1.07
CA SER A 291 -32.02 12.85 1.09
C SER A 291 -31.42 13.14 -0.29
N ALA A 292 -31.70 12.31 -1.29
CA ALA A 292 -31.08 12.38 -2.61
C ALA A 292 -32.08 12.05 -3.74
N VAL A 293 -31.92 12.72 -4.88
CA VAL A 293 -32.58 12.34 -6.13
C VAL A 293 -31.74 11.26 -6.83
N PHE A 294 -32.35 10.13 -7.17
CA PHE A 294 -31.69 9.07 -7.94
C PHE A 294 -31.95 9.24 -9.45
N MET A 295 -31.02 8.76 -10.26
CA MET A 295 -31.00 8.96 -11.71
C MET A 295 -32.21 8.35 -12.44
N GLU A 296 -32.86 7.37 -11.83
CA GLU A 296 -34.01 6.66 -12.36
C GLU A 296 -35.28 6.80 -11.49
N ASP A 297 -35.31 7.77 -10.58
CA ASP A 297 -36.53 8.11 -9.83
C ASP A 297 -37.66 8.54 -10.78
N SER A 298 -38.90 8.15 -10.46
CA SER A 298 -40.09 8.54 -11.21
C SER A 298 -40.35 10.06 -11.13
N ALA A 299 -41.21 10.60 -12.01
CA ALA A 299 -41.53 12.03 -11.95
C ALA A 299 -42.20 12.40 -10.62
N GLU A 300 -43.03 11.49 -10.10
CA GLU A 300 -43.73 11.59 -8.83
C GLU A 300 -42.74 11.52 -7.65
N ASP A 301 -41.72 10.66 -7.72
CA ASP A 301 -40.67 10.60 -6.68
C ASP A 301 -39.83 11.87 -6.63
N VAL A 302 -39.48 12.45 -7.79
CA VAL A 302 -38.75 13.72 -7.87
C VAL A 302 -39.60 14.84 -7.27
N GLU A 303 -40.88 14.93 -7.66
CA GLU A 303 -41.82 15.91 -7.10
C GLU A 303 -41.92 15.79 -5.58
N ARG A 304 -42.18 14.58 -5.08
CA ARG A 304 -42.29 14.31 -3.64
C ARG A 304 -41.03 14.74 -2.88
N LYS A 305 -39.85 14.42 -3.40
CA LYS A 305 -38.57 14.74 -2.75
C LYS A 305 -38.26 16.23 -2.74
N ILE A 306 -38.42 16.91 -3.88
CA ILE A 306 -38.11 18.34 -4.00
C ILE A 306 -39.15 19.20 -3.25
N MET A 307 -40.43 18.83 -3.28
CA MET A 307 -41.46 19.52 -2.49
C MET A 307 -41.17 19.44 -0.99
N SER A 308 -40.62 18.31 -0.52
CA SER A 308 -40.23 18.09 0.87
C SER A 308 -38.84 18.65 1.23
N ALA A 309 -38.09 19.18 0.26
CA ALA A 309 -36.71 19.61 0.48
C ALA A 309 -36.63 20.88 1.33
N TYR A 310 -35.58 20.98 2.14
CA TYR A 310 -35.24 22.18 2.89
C TYR A 310 -34.89 23.33 1.94
N CYS A 311 -35.47 24.51 2.15
CA CYS A 311 -35.35 25.64 1.22
C CYS A 311 -35.43 27.00 1.93
N PRO A 312 -34.50 27.32 2.85
CA PRO A 312 -34.55 28.55 3.65
C PRO A 312 -34.27 29.81 2.81
N THR A 313 -34.85 30.93 3.22
CA THR A 313 -34.60 32.28 2.69
C THR A 313 -33.82 33.18 3.65
N LYS A 314 -33.56 32.71 4.88
CA LYS A 314 -32.82 33.43 5.93
C LYS A 314 -31.72 32.53 6.49
N GLU A 315 -30.68 33.15 7.04
CA GLU A 315 -29.63 32.44 7.78
C GLU A 315 -30.24 31.80 9.04
N GLU A 316 -29.84 30.58 9.37
CA GLU A 316 -30.21 29.95 10.64
C GLU A 316 -29.41 30.58 11.79
N GLU A 317 -30.07 30.92 12.89
CA GLU A 317 -29.40 31.13 14.17
C GLU A 317 -28.87 29.77 14.66
N LYS A 318 -27.54 29.63 14.78
CA LYS A 318 -26.94 28.40 15.32
C LYS A 318 -27.40 28.19 16.76
N ASP A 319 -28.22 27.16 17.00
CA ASP A 319 -28.59 26.73 18.34
C ASP A 319 -27.36 26.08 19.01
N LYS A 320 -26.82 26.72 20.05
CA LYS A 320 -25.53 26.34 20.68
C LYS A 320 -25.61 25.09 21.57
N ASN A 321 -26.79 24.47 21.70
CA ASN A 321 -27.05 23.41 22.68
C ASN A 321 -27.47 22.03 22.09
N ALA A 322 -27.34 21.80 20.79
CA ALA A 322 -27.60 20.48 20.22
C ALA A 322 -26.38 19.54 20.37
N THR A 323 -26.21 18.92 21.54
CA THR A 323 -25.42 17.69 21.68
C THR A 323 -26.24 16.52 21.14
N THR A 324 -25.99 16.13 19.89
CA THR A 324 -26.50 14.87 19.33
C THR A 324 -25.38 13.84 19.36
N ASP A 325 -25.51 12.87 20.27
CA ASP A 325 -24.76 11.63 20.32
C ASP A 325 -25.06 10.80 19.07
N GLU A 326 -24.27 11.01 18.01
CA GLU A 326 -23.95 10.10 16.90
C GLU A 326 -23.07 10.91 15.93
N GLU A 327 -21.77 10.93 16.22
CA GLU A 327 -20.80 11.76 15.50
C GLU A 327 -20.41 11.11 14.16
N ASP A 328 -21.05 11.54 13.07
CA ASP A 328 -20.59 11.35 11.70
C ASP A 328 -19.35 12.25 11.45
N ALA A 329 -18.26 11.66 10.95
CA ALA A 329 -17.03 12.34 10.55
C ALA A 329 -17.21 13.41 9.47
N GLY A 330 -18.36 13.43 8.79
CA GLY A 330 -18.71 14.45 7.81
C GLY A 330 -18.89 15.87 8.35
N LYS A 331 -18.74 16.11 9.67
CA LYS A 331 -18.95 17.42 10.32
C LYS A 331 -17.73 18.35 10.34
N GLU A 332 -16.52 17.90 9.99
CA GLU A 332 -15.45 18.85 9.62
C GLU A 332 -15.84 19.44 8.26
N SER A 333 -16.34 20.68 8.24
CA SER A 333 -16.79 21.45 7.06
C SER A 333 -16.18 20.93 5.76
N MET A 334 -16.91 20.05 5.06
CA MET A 334 -16.51 19.49 3.75
C MET A 334 -16.73 20.49 2.61
N GLN A 335 -16.97 21.75 2.98
CA GLN A 335 -17.15 22.91 2.14
C GLN A 335 -15.94 23.83 2.37
N LEU A 336 -15.30 24.29 1.30
CA LEU A 336 -14.15 25.19 1.40
C LEU A 336 -14.60 26.65 1.50
N LYS A 337 -15.84 26.93 1.11
CA LYS A 337 -16.48 28.24 1.20
C LYS A 337 -17.54 28.24 2.30
N GLU A 338 -17.54 29.27 3.13
CA GLU A 338 -18.59 29.47 4.13
C GLU A 338 -19.90 29.87 3.44
N VAL A 339 -20.84 28.94 3.34
CA VAL A 339 -22.17 29.19 2.78
C VAL A 339 -23.11 29.62 3.90
N LYS A 340 -23.43 30.92 3.95
CA LYS A 340 -24.30 31.50 5.01
C LYS A 340 -25.73 30.97 5.00
N ILE A 341 -26.27 30.63 3.82
CA ILE A 341 -27.61 30.06 3.64
C ILE A 341 -27.47 28.73 2.92
N LYS A 342 -27.51 27.63 3.67
CA LYS A 342 -27.47 26.27 3.10
C LYS A 342 -28.85 25.90 2.54
N ASN A 343 -29.06 26.17 1.26
CA ASN A 343 -30.31 25.89 0.56
C ASN A 343 -30.08 24.86 -0.57
N PRO A 344 -30.45 23.58 -0.36
CA PRO A 344 -30.33 22.51 -1.35
C PRO A 344 -31.01 22.79 -2.69
N CYS A 345 -32.14 23.51 -2.70
CA CYS A 345 -32.84 23.83 -3.95
C CYS A 345 -32.04 24.84 -4.79
N LEU A 346 -31.49 25.88 -4.17
CA LEU A 346 -30.61 26.84 -4.84
C LEU A 346 -29.30 26.18 -5.29
N ASP A 347 -28.75 25.29 -4.48
CA ASP A 347 -27.53 24.53 -4.81
C ASP A 347 -27.71 23.68 -6.07
N TYR A 348 -28.83 22.96 -6.20
CA TYR A 348 -29.15 22.21 -7.43
C TYR A 348 -29.33 23.13 -8.64
N ILE A 349 -29.93 24.31 -8.46
CA ILE A 349 -30.11 25.28 -9.54
C ILE A 349 -28.75 25.81 -10.02
N GLU A 350 -27.85 26.18 -9.11
CA GLU A 350 -26.51 26.67 -9.43
C GLU A 350 -25.66 25.60 -10.13
N ASN A 351 -25.53 24.43 -9.50
CA ASN A 351 -24.52 23.45 -9.86
C ASN A 351 -24.98 22.42 -10.90
N ILE A 352 -26.29 22.23 -11.08
CA ILE A 352 -26.84 21.32 -12.09
C ILE A 352 -27.51 22.13 -13.21
N ILE A 353 -28.49 22.97 -12.88
CA ILE A 353 -29.31 23.62 -13.90
C ILE A 353 -28.50 24.67 -14.68
N PHE A 354 -27.77 25.55 -14.00
CA PHE A 354 -26.93 26.59 -14.64
C PHE A 354 -25.49 26.13 -14.95
N SER A 355 -25.19 24.83 -14.85
CA SER A 355 -23.87 24.30 -15.21
C SER A 355 -23.55 24.43 -16.70
N PRO A 356 -24.50 24.23 -17.63
CA PRO A 356 -24.33 24.57 -19.05
C PRO A 356 -24.36 26.10 -19.27
N PRO A 357 -23.52 26.66 -20.16
CA PRO A 357 -23.40 28.10 -20.36
C PRO A 357 -24.68 28.78 -20.89
N ASP A 358 -25.50 28.06 -21.66
CA ASP A 358 -26.74 28.57 -22.28
C ASP A 358 -28.00 28.06 -21.56
N ALA A 359 -27.86 27.61 -20.31
CA ALA A 359 -28.98 27.08 -19.56
C ALA A 359 -29.99 28.17 -19.17
N ILE A 360 -31.27 27.80 -19.25
CA ILE A 360 -32.38 28.63 -18.79
C ILE A 360 -33.12 27.94 -17.65
N PHE A 361 -33.55 28.72 -16.68
CA PHE A 361 -34.40 28.26 -15.59
C PHE A 361 -35.74 28.99 -15.63
N VAL A 362 -36.84 28.27 -15.45
CA VAL A 362 -38.18 28.86 -15.46
C VAL A 362 -38.85 28.59 -14.12
N ALA A 363 -39.26 29.65 -13.44
CA ALA A 363 -39.99 29.57 -12.17
C ALA A 363 -41.07 30.64 -12.12
N GLY A 364 -42.29 30.26 -11.72
CA GLY A 364 -43.43 31.18 -11.62
C GLY A 364 -43.75 31.92 -12.93
N GLY A 365 -43.51 31.30 -14.08
CA GLY A 365 -43.72 31.90 -15.41
C GLY A 365 -42.63 32.88 -15.87
N THR A 366 -41.59 33.12 -15.06
CA THR A 366 -40.45 33.97 -15.43
C THR A 366 -39.27 33.11 -15.88
N THR A 367 -38.60 33.52 -16.96
CA THR A 367 -37.36 32.89 -17.44
C THR A 367 -36.14 33.61 -16.90
N TYR A 368 -35.15 32.85 -16.44
CA TYR A 368 -33.90 33.31 -15.86
C TYR A 368 -32.72 32.72 -16.64
N THR A 369 -31.70 33.52 -16.87
CA THR A 369 -30.48 33.16 -17.64
C THR A 369 -29.24 33.04 -16.76
N ASP A 370 -29.32 33.42 -15.49
CA ASP A 370 -28.22 33.36 -14.54
C ASP A 370 -28.70 33.04 -13.12
N PHE A 371 -27.85 32.35 -12.37
CA PHE A 371 -28.12 31.95 -10.99
C PHE A 371 -28.25 33.13 -10.03
N GLU A 372 -27.41 34.16 -10.16
CA GLU A 372 -27.39 35.30 -9.24
C GLU A 372 -28.73 36.04 -9.22
N THR A 373 -29.37 36.19 -10.37
CA THR A 373 -30.71 36.78 -10.49
C THR A 373 -31.78 35.90 -9.82
N VAL A 374 -31.71 34.57 -9.98
CA VAL A 374 -32.63 33.64 -9.30
C VAL A 374 -32.47 33.75 -7.79
N ARG A 375 -31.23 33.66 -7.31
CA ARG A 375 -30.88 33.75 -5.89
C ARG A 375 -31.34 35.08 -5.29
N ALA A 376 -31.02 36.21 -5.92
CA ALA A 376 -31.41 37.53 -5.44
C ALA A 376 -32.94 37.69 -5.37
N LYS A 377 -33.68 37.30 -6.42
CA LYS A 377 -35.14 37.40 -6.42
C LYS A 377 -35.79 36.45 -5.41
N PHE A 378 -35.27 35.23 -5.24
CA PHE A 378 -35.79 34.30 -4.25
C PHE A 378 -35.58 34.82 -2.82
N LEU A 379 -34.37 35.27 -2.49
CA LEU A 379 -34.07 35.83 -1.16
C LEU A 379 -34.84 37.13 -0.87
N ALA A 380 -35.16 37.92 -1.90
CA ALA A 380 -36.01 39.10 -1.79
C ALA A 380 -37.53 38.80 -1.77
N GLY A 381 -37.94 37.53 -1.87
CA GLY A 381 -39.35 37.12 -1.88
C GLY A 381 -40.08 37.31 -3.23
N GLY A 382 -39.35 37.65 -4.29
CA GLY A 382 -39.88 37.77 -5.66
C GLY A 382 -40.14 36.44 -6.37
N ILE A 383 -39.66 35.32 -5.80
CA ILE A 383 -40.00 33.95 -6.20
C ILE A 383 -40.48 33.23 -4.94
N SER A 384 -41.69 32.65 -4.96
CA SER A 384 -42.16 31.83 -3.84
C SER A 384 -41.41 30.49 -3.80
N GLU A 385 -41.29 29.90 -2.61
CA GLU A 385 -40.67 28.57 -2.43
C GLU A 385 -41.30 27.52 -3.33
N GLU A 386 -42.64 27.50 -3.41
CA GLU A 386 -43.38 26.58 -4.27
C GLU A 386 -43.03 26.76 -5.75
N ASN A 387 -42.96 28.01 -6.25
CA ASN A 387 -42.62 28.27 -7.64
C ASN A 387 -41.17 27.91 -7.97
N LEU A 388 -40.24 28.13 -7.02
CA LEU A 388 -38.84 27.71 -7.17
C LEU A 388 -38.75 26.18 -7.27
N LYS A 389 -39.41 25.47 -6.36
CA LYS A 389 -39.43 24.00 -6.31
C LYS A 389 -40.08 23.39 -7.54
N ARG A 390 -41.23 23.91 -8.00
CA ARG A 390 -41.89 23.45 -9.23
C ARG A 390 -41.02 23.65 -10.47
N GLY A 391 -40.39 24.82 -10.60
CA GLY A 391 -39.43 25.07 -11.68
C GLY A 391 -38.24 24.10 -11.65
N LEU A 392 -37.74 23.78 -10.46
CA LEU A 392 -36.67 22.80 -10.27
C LEU A 392 -37.13 21.37 -10.64
N ILE A 393 -38.32 20.96 -10.23
CA ILE A 393 -38.91 19.65 -10.57
C ILE A 393 -39.00 19.48 -12.09
N ASP A 394 -39.52 20.49 -12.80
CA ASP A 394 -39.63 20.47 -14.25
C ASP A 394 -38.27 20.33 -14.94
N ALA A 395 -37.27 21.09 -14.46
CA ALA A 395 -35.92 21.05 -15.00
C ALA A 395 -35.22 19.70 -14.73
N LEU A 396 -35.34 19.16 -13.52
CA LEU A 396 -34.78 17.87 -13.15
C LEU A 396 -35.43 16.73 -13.92
N ASN A 397 -36.76 16.72 -14.07
CA ASN A 397 -37.46 15.70 -14.83
C ASN A 397 -37.02 15.66 -16.30
N LYS A 398 -36.78 16.83 -16.92
CA LYS A 398 -36.23 16.91 -18.28
C LYS A 398 -34.82 16.31 -18.37
N LEU A 399 -33.98 16.53 -17.38
CA LEU A 399 -32.61 15.99 -17.34
C LEU A 399 -32.57 14.47 -17.10
N LEU A 400 -33.51 13.93 -16.31
CA LEU A 400 -33.59 12.50 -15.98
C LEU A 400 -34.35 11.68 -17.03
N GLU A 401 -35.17 12.31 -17.87
CA GLU A 401 -35.99 11.63 -18.88
C GLU A 401 -35.19 10.73 -19.84
N PRO A 402 -34.03 11.14 -20.39
CA PRO A 402 -33.21 10.25 -21.23
C PRO A 402 -32.76 8.98 -20.50
N VAL A 403 -32.46 9.08 -19.21
CA VAL A 403 -32.08 7.93 -18.39
C VAL A 403 -33.28 7.01 -18.17
N ARG A 404 -34.45 7.56 -17.83
CA ARG A 404 -35.68 6.76 -17.68
C ARG A 404 -36.04 6.00 -18.95
N GLN A 405 -35.94 6.67 -20.11
CA GLN A 405 -36.21 6.07 -21.41
C GLN A 405 -35.23 4.93 -21.70
N HIS A 406 -33.92 5.15 -21.50
CA HIS A 406 -32.91 4.11 -21.69
C HIS A 406 -33.20 2.84 -20.90
N PHE A 407 -33.49 2.98 -19.60
CA PHE A 407 -33.82 1.84 -18.73
C PHE A 407 -35.21 1.23 -18.98
N ALA A 408 -36.07 1.88 -19.76
CA ALA A 408 -37.36 1.33 -20.18
C ALA A 408 -37.25 0.55 -21.51
N THR A 409 -36.38 1.00 -22.43
CA THR A 409 -36.30 0.48 -23.80
C THR A 409 -35.14 -0.48 -24.03
N ASP A 410 -34.02 -0.33 -23.33
CA ASP A 410 -32.87 -1.24 -23.46
C ASP A 410 -33.03 -2.42 -22.49
N GLU A 411 -33.16 -3.64 -23.04
CA GLU A 411 -33.43 -4.84 -22.26
C GLU A 411 -32.27 -5.19 -21.30
N ASN A 412 -31.02 -4.89 -21.66
CA ASN A 412 -29.88 -5.14 -20.78
C ASN A 412 -29.85 -4.14 -19.60
N ALA A 413 -30.08 -2.85 -19.87
CA ALA A 413 -30.17 -1.82 -18.83
C ALA A 413 -31.34 -2.12 -17.87
N LYS A 414 -32.49 -2.51 -18.42
CA LYS A 414 -33.68 -2.90 -17.64
C LYS A 414 -33.43 -4.10 -16.75
N ASP A 415 -32.78 -5.16 -17.25
CA ASP A 415 -32.37 -6.32 -16.45
C ASP A 415 -31.42 -5.91 -15.32
N LEU A 416 -30.40 -5.10 -15.60
CA LEU A 416 -29.48 -4.56 -14.59
C LEU A 416 -30.24 -3.82 -13.49
N LEU A 417 -31.12 -2.88 -13.84
CA LEU A 417 -31.91 -2.13 -12.86
C LEU A 417 -32.80 -3.04 -12.00
N SER A 418 -33.38 -4.09 -12.60
CA SER A 418 -34.19 -5.07 -11.86
C SER A 418 -33.37 -5.81 -10.80
N LYS A 419 -32.14 -6.23 -11.14
CA LYS A 419 -31.19 -6.87 -10.22
C LYS A 419 -30.78 -5.92 -9.09
N ILE A 420 -30.49 -4.65 -9.39
CA ILE A 420 -30.15 -3.66 -8.37
C ILE A 420 -31.29 -3.44 -7.37
N ARG A 421 -32.54 -3.40 -7.85
CA ARG A 421 -33.74 -3.32 -6.99
C ARG A 421 -33.92 -4.58 -6.15
N GLN A 422 -33.58 -5.75 -6.69
CA GLN A 422 -33.64 -7.02 -5.97
C GLN A 422 -32.59 -7.09 -4.86
N TYR A 423 -31.33 -6.69 -5.12
CA TYR A 423 -30.27 -6.73 -4.12
C TYR A 423 -30.59 -5.91 -2.86
N LYS A 424 -31.42 -4.87 -2.97
CA LYS A 424 -31.91 -4.09 -1.82
C LYS A 424 -32.88 -4.87 -0.92
N LYS A 425 -33.56 -5.87 -1.47
CA LYS A 425 -34.58 -6.69 -0.78
C LYS A 425 -34.00 -7.99 -0.21
N GLU A 426 -32.84 -8.41 -0.67
CA GLU A 426 -32.19 -9.63 -0.22
C GLU A 426 -31.53 -9.42 1.16
N THR A 427 -31.75 -10.38 2.07
CA THR A 427 -30.92 -10.53 3.27
C THR A 427 -29.58 -11.14 2.85
N LEU A 428 -28.48 -10.57 3.36
CA LEU A 428 -27.14 -11.02 3.00
C LEU A 428 -26.94 -12.49 3.43
N PRO A 429 -26.49 -13.39 2.53
CA PRO A 429 -26.18 -14.76 2.91
C PRO A 429 -25.01 -14.80 3.90
N THR A 430 -25.08 -15.72 4.86
CA THR A 430 -24.26 -15.70 6.08
C THR A 430 -22.82 -16.19 5.89
N VAL A 431 -22.47 -16.89 4.81
CA VAL A 431 -21.08 -17.35 4.60
C VAL A 431 -20.75 -17.42 3.11
N ALA A 432 -19.97 -16.46 2.61
CA ALA A 432 -19.25 -16.61 1.35
C ALA A 432 -18.02 -17.51 1.58
N LYS A 433 -17.72 -18.40 0.62
CA LYS A 433 -16.47 -19.18 0.59
C LYS A 433 -15.30 -18.18 0.68
N VAL A 434 -14.46 -18.28 1.70
CA VAL A 434 -13.39 -17.30 1.94
C VAL A 434 -12.37 -17.35 0.80
N ARG A 435 -12.31 -16.28 0.00
CA ARG A 435 -11.29 -16.12 -1.05
C ARG A 435 -9.95 -15.84 -0.38
N ARG A 436 -8.95 -16.68 -0.67
CA ARG A 436 -7.58 -16.57 -0.15
C ARG A 436 -6.59 -17.21 -1.11
N LEU A 437 -5.33 -16.76 -1.06
CA LEU A 437 -4.23 -17.46 -1.71
C LEU A 437 -4.15 -18.90 -1.17
N ASN A 438 -3.84 -19.86 -2.04
CA ASN A 438 -3.59 -21.25 -1.67
C ASN A 438 -2.34 -21.76 -2.41
N LEU A 439 -1.18 -21.65 -1.77
CA LEU A 439 0.10 -22.02 -2.35
C LEU A 439 0.27 -23.53 -2.49
N VAL A 440 -0.44 -24.33 -1.69
CA VAL A 440 -0.45 -25.79 -1.80
C VAL A 440 -1.14 -26.21 -3.10
N GLU A 441 -2.32 -25.66 -3.39
CA GLU A 441 -3.05 -25.94 -4.64
C GLU A 441 -2.29 -25.47 -5.88
N LEU A 442 -1.51 -24.39 -5.75
CA LEU A 442 -0.62 -23.89 -6.80
C LEU A 442 0.72 -24.64 -6.89
N SER A 443 0.92 -25.69 -6.07
CA SER A 443 2.16 -26.48 -6.02
C SER A 443 3.42 -25.63 -5.77
N LYS A 444 3.30 -24.57 -4.96
CA LYS A 444 4.39 -23.67 -4.58
C LYS A 444 5.03 -24.02 -3.24
N VAL A 445 4.29 -24.71 -2.37
CA VAL A 445 4.75 -25.22 -1.07
C VAL A 445 4.12 -26.57 -0.78
N SER A 446 4.80 -27.41 -0.01
CA SER A 446 4.22 -28.66 0.51
C SER A 446 3.13 -28.40 1.56
N ALA A 447 2.06 -29.21 1.52
CA ALA A 447 1.00 -29.17 2.52
C ALA A 447 1.52 -29.52 3.92
N GLY A 448 0.95 -28.88 4.94
CA GLY A 448 1.23 -29.21 6.34
C GLY A 448 2.65 -28.86 6.78
N SER A 449 3.29 -27.88 6.14
CA SER A 449 4.67 -27.49 6.44
C SER A 449 4.86 -26.81 7.81
N HIS A 450 6.09 -26.83 8.30
CA HIS A 450 6.62 -25.89 9.31
C HIS A 450 7.10 -24.62 8.61
N LEU A 451 6.53 -23.46 8.95
CA LEU A 451 6.85 -22.18 8.31
C LEU A 451 7.77 -21.33 9.19
N VAL A 452 8.89 -20.89 8.64
CA VAL A 452 9.82 -19.93 9.24
C VAL A 452 9.95 -18.70 8.35
N PHE A 453 9.90 -17.51 8.96
CA PHE A 453 10.15 -16.25 8.26
C PHE A 453 11.61 -15.83 8.40
N ALA A 454 12.25 -15.45 7.29
CA ALA A 454 13.59 -14.88 7.32
C ALA A 454 13.58 -13.49 8.02
N PRO A 455 14.70 -13.07 8.64
CA PRO A 455 14.81 -11.80 9.33
C PRO A 455 14.60 -10.59 8.41
N VAL A 456 14.26 -9.44 9.00
CA VAL A 456 14.18 -8.18 8.26
C VAL A 456 15.59 -7.81 7.74
N PRO A 457 15.74 -7.57 6.41
CA PRO A 457 17.03 -7.29 5.80
C PRO A 457 17.77 -6.08 6.36
N THR A 458 19.09 -6.23 6.52
CA THR A 458 19.99 -5.12 6.82
C THR A 458 21.14 -5.06 5.81
N ALA A 459 21.94 -4.00 5.84
CA ALA A 459 23.13 -3.92 5.00
C ALA A 459 24.31 -4.78 5.53
N THR A 460 24.15 -5.44 6.68
CA THR A 460 25.19 -6.16 7.41
C THR A 460 24.61 -7.45 8.02
N PRO A 461 24.35 -8.47 7.19
CA PRO A 461 23.79 -9.73 7.67
C PRO A 461 24.72 -10.36 8.72
N THR A 462 24.13 -10.76 9.85
CA THR A 462 24.89 -11.23 11.02
C THR A 462 24.88 -12.74 11.14
N LEU A 463 25.85 -13.28 11.87
CA LEU A 463 25.85 -14.70 12.23
C LEU A 463 24.67 -15.05 13.15
N GLN A 464 24.27 -14.14 14.05
CA GLN A 464 23.09 -14.32 14.90
C GLN A 464 21.84 -14.63 14.07
N GLU A 465 21.57 -13.81 13.05
CA GLU A 465 20.42 -13.96 12.15
C GLU A 465 20.39 -15.35 11.47
N ALA A 466 21.53 -15.83 10.99
CA ALA A 466 21.61 -17.15 10.37
C ALA A 466 21.38 -18.28 11.39
N ILE A 467 21.92 -18.13 12.60
CA ILE A 467 21.75 -19.10 13.68
C ILE A 467 20.30 -19.15 14.16
N ASP A 468 19.64 -18.00 14.33
CA ASP A 468 18.23 -17.94 14.71
C ASP A 468 17.36 -18.68 13.71
N VAL A 469 17.55 -18.42 12.40
CA VAL A 469 16.81 -19.11 11.34
C VAL A 469 17.03 -20.62 11.41
N LEU A 470 18.29 -21.08 11.55
CA LEU A 470 18.57 -22.52 11.67
C LEU A 470 17.96 -23.15 12.93
N THR A 471 17.97 -22.44 14.06
CA THR A 471 17.33 -22.90 15.30
C THR A 471 15.83 -23.09 15.09
N LEU A 472 15.15 -22.13 14.45
CA LEU A 472 13.71 -22.24 14.18
C LEU A 472 13.40 -23.34 13.17
N LEU A 473 14.16 -23.44 12.06
CA LEU A 473 13.95 -24.49 11.05
C LEU A 473 14.08 -25.91 11.63
N ARG A 474 14.91 -26.10 12.67
CA ARG A 474 15.10 -27.38 13.36
C ARG A 474 13.99 -27.73 14.36
N GLN A 475 13.04 -26.83 14.60
CA GLN A 475 11.85 -27.12 15.41
C GLN A 475 10.81 -27.95 14.65
N ALA A 476 10.97 -28.10 13.33
CA ALA A 476 10.13 -28.96 12.51
C ALA A 476 10.21 -30.43 12.96
N GLU A 477 9.10 -31.15 12.93
CA GLU A 477 9.07 -32.58 13.20
C GLU A 477 9.81 -33.36 12.10
N GLU A 478 10.35 -34.56 12.41
CA GLU A 478 11.32 -35.27 11.57
C GLU A 478 10.87 -35.51 10.11
N SER A 479 9.56 -35.65 9.87
CA SER A 479 8.96 -35.87 8.54
C SER A 479 8.16 -34.67 8.01
N GLN A 480 8.14 -33.56 8.74
CA GLN A 480 7.37 -32.38 8.39
C GLN A 480 8.12 -31.56 7.32
N PRO A 481 7.48 -31.22 6.18
CA PRO A 481 8.08 -30.31 5.21
C PRO A 481 8.39 -28.96 5.87
N CYS A 482 9.49 -28.31 5.49
CA CYS A 482 9.89 -27.05 6.09
C CYS A 482 9.98 -25.96 5.03
N VAL A 483 9.39 -24.79 5.30
CA VAL A 483 9.34 -23.66 4.38
C VAL A 483 10.04 -22.46 5.00
N LEU A 484 11.05 -21.92 4.31
CA LEU A 484 11.68 -20.65 4.64
C LEU A 484 11.14 -19.55 3.71
N MET A 485 10.35 -18.64 4.25
CA MET A 485 9.81 -17.49 3.53
C MET A 485 10.78 -16.30 3.56
N LEU A 486 11.21 -15.85 2.38
CA LEU A 486 12.01 -14.65 2.20
C LEU A 486 11.06 -13.46 1.95
N SER A 487 10.73 -12.70 2.99
CA SER A 487 9.71 -11.64 2.96
C SER A 487 10.20 -10.32 2.34
N ASP A 488 10.58 -10.36 1.06
CA ASP A 488 11.16 -9.24 0.32
C ASP A 488 10.21 -8.03 0.15
N TRP A 489 8.91 -8.25 -0.01
CA TRP A 489 7.94 -7.16 -0.08
C TRP A 489 7.61 -6.58 1.31
N CYS A 490 7.50 -7.41 2.35
CA CYS A 490 7.42 -6.93 3.73
C CYS A 490 8.66 -6.12 4.11
N ALA A 491 9.86 -6.57 3.74
CA ALA A 491 11.10 -5.84 3.95
C ALA A 491 11.07 -4.47 3.25
N ARG A 492 10.57 -4.42 2.02
CA ARG A 492 10.45 -3.16 1.28
C ARG A 492 9.49 -2.19 1.96
N VAL A 493 8.31 -2.66 2.39
CA VAL A 493 7.27 -1.80 2.96
C VAL A 493 7.64 -1.30 4.35
N THR A 494 8.42 -2.05 5.13
CA THR A 494 8.98 -1.62 6.42
C THR A 494 10.22 -0.72 6.29
N ASN A 495 10.57 -0.35 5.05
CA ASN A 495 11.72 0.49 4.70
C ASN A 495 13.09 -0.14 5.04
N ALA A 496 13.17 -1.48 5.11
CA ALA A 496 14.44 -2.19 5.26
C ALA A 496 15.39 -1.81 4.11
N CYS A 497 16.67 -1.57 4.43
CA CYS A 497 17.67 -1.09 3.46
C CYS A 497 17.23 0.15 2.65
N ASP A 498 16.46 1.08 3.24
CA ASP A 498 15.87 2.27 2.57
C ASP A 498 14.88 1.90 1.43
N GLY A 499 14.32 0.69 1.47
CA GLY A 499 13.43 0.14 0.46
C GLY A 499 14.13 -0.26 -0.85
N ASP A 500 15.46 -0.41 -0.85
CA ASP A 500 16.24 -0.78 -2.04
C ASP A 500 16.12 -2.29 -2.31
N THR A 501 15.37 -2.64 -3.36
CA THR A 501 15.12 -4.05 -3.73
C THR A 501 16.41 -4.81 -4.02
N LYS A 502 17.43 -4.17 -4.62
CA LYS A 502 18.71 -4.83 -4.89
C LYS A 502 19.45 -5.17 -3.59
N ALA A 503 19.36 -4.31 -2.58
CA ALA A 503 19.95 -4.56 -1.27
C ALA A 503 19.19 -5.64 -0.50
N ILE A 504 17.85 -5.65 -0.58
CA ILE A 504 17.01 -6.69 0.04
C ILE A 504 17.31 -8.06 -0.57
N THR A 505 17.31 -8.17 -1.91
CA THR A 505 17.69 -9.41 -2.60
C THR A 505 19.09 -9.84 -2.22
N ALA A 506 20.06 -8.92 -2.22
CA ALA A 506 21.43 -9.22 -1.84
C ALA A 506 21.57 -9.76 -0.40
N TYR A 507 20.79 -9.21 0.55
CA TYR A 507 20.74 -9.73 1.92
C TYR A 507 20.30 -11.18 1.94
N TYR A 508 19.16 -11.51 1.31
CA TYR A 508 18.66 -12.87 1.31
C TYR A 508 19.56 -13.85 0.56
N THR A 509 20.21 -13.42 -0.54
CA THR A 509 21.22 -14.24 -1.22
C THR A 509 22.38 -14.61 -0.29
N VAL A 510 22.93 -13.64 0.46
CA VAL A 510 24.02 -13.90 1.41
C VAL A 510 23.55 -14.75 2.59
N LEU A 511 22.34 -14.50 3.11
CA LEU A 511 21.75 -15.29 4.18
C LEU A 511 21.58 -16.75 3.75
N VAL A 512 20.88 -17.02 2.65
CA VAL A 512 20.62 -18.39 2.17
C VAL A 512 21.90 -19.14 1.84
N THR A 513 22.88 -18.47 1.22
CA THR A 513 24.20 -19.07 0.94
C THR A 513 24.89 -19.48 2.24
N SER A 514 24.82 -18.63 3.26
CA SER A 514 25.39 -18.89 4.58
C SER A 514 24.65 -20.01 5.31
N LEU A 515 23.32 -20.06 5.25
CA LEU A 515 22.51 -21.13 5.86
C LEU A 515 22.89 -22.49 5.27
N LYS A 516 22.95 -22.60 3.94
CA LYS A 516 23.39 -23.81 3.23
C LYS A 516 24.82 -24.20 3.60
N ALA A 517 25.70 -23.21 3.76
CA ALA A 517 27.07 -23.48 4.19
C ALA A 517 27.14 -23.94 5.65
N LEU A 518 26.33 -23.39 6.56
CA LEU A 518 26.36 -23.73 7.99
C LEU A 518 25.75 -25.10 8.25
N SER A 519 24.57 -25.40 7.67
CA SER A 519 23.82 -26.62 7.92
C SER A 519 23.21 -27.20 6.63
N PRO A 520 24.03 -27.83 5.75
CA PRO A 520 23.54 -28.42 4.51
C PRO A 520 22.39 -29.40 4.72
N GLU A 521 22.52 -30.31 5.69
CA GLU A 521 21.53 -31.35 5.99
C GLU A 521 20.15 -30.80 6.38
N THR A 522 20.12 -29.69 7.13
CA THR A 522 18.87 -28.99 7.44
C THR A 522 18.31 -28.34 6.18
N MET A 523 19.15 -27.61 5.44
CA MET A 523 18.71 -26.82 4.29
C MET A 523 18.30 -27.67 3.08
N ASP A 524 18.78 -28.91 2.95
CA ASP A 524 18.36 -29.85 1.90
C ASP A 524 16.89 -30.26 2.03
N LYS A 525 16.30 -30.11 3.23
CA LYS A 525 14.89 -30.38 3.52
C LYS A 525 14.00 -29.14 3.50
N VAL A 526 14.57 -27.96 3.21
CA VAL A 526 13.88 -26.67 3.31
C VAL A 526 13.50 -26.16 1.92
N GLU A 527 12.21 -25.98 1.70
CA GLU A 527 11.67 -25.24 0.57
C GLU A 527 11.85 -23.74 0.81
N ILE A 528 12.58 -23.06 -0.07
CA ILE A 528 12.80 -21.61 0.03
C ILE A 528 11.86 -20.93 -0.94
N ILE A 529 11.04 -20.03 -0.43
CA ILE A 529 10.08 -19.27 -1.24
C ILE A 529 10.28 -17.77 -1.06
N LEU A 530 10.30 -17.04 -2.18
CA LEU A 530 10.33 -15.58 -2.17
C LEU A 530 8.89 -15.06 -2.07
N GLN A 531 8.63 -14.16 -1.12
CA GLN A 531 7.28 -13.66 -0.87
C GLN A 531 6.67 -13.02 -2.12
N SER A 532 7.43 -12.20 -2.86
CA SER A 532 6.96 -11.61 -4.11
C SER A 532 6.54 -12.64 -5.17
N GLU A 533 7.26 -13.75 -5.30
CA GLU A 533 6.90 -14.83 -6.21
C GLU A 533 5.64 -15.56 -5.74
N ALA A 534 5.49 -15.77 -4.43
CA ALA A 534 4.29 -16.35 -3.84
C ALA A 534 3.05 -15.47 -4.08
N ILE A 535 3.20 -14.15 -3.88
CA ILE A 535 2.13 -13.16 -4.12
C ILE A 535 1.73 -13.15 -5.60
N LEU A 536 2.70 -13.12 -6.51
CA LEU A 536 2.43 -13.03 -7.95
C LEU A 536 1.90 -14.33 -8.55
N ALA A 537 1.93 -15.45 -7.82
CA ALA A 537 1.31 -16.70 -8.26
C ALA A 537 -0.23 -16.60 -8.32
N ASP A 538 -0.84 -15.84 -7.40
CA ASP A 538 -2.25 -15.46 -7.44
C ASP A 538 -2.45 -14.14 -6.67
N PRO A 539 -2.14 -12.99 -7.32
CA PRO A 539 -2.16 -11.70 -6.65
C PRO A 539 -3.57 -11.30 -6.25
N SER A 540 -4.59 -11.75 -6.99
CA SER A 540 -5.98 -11.45 -6.67
C SER A 540 -6.34 -11.99 -5.29
N ASN A 541 -6.16 -13.29 -5.10
CA ASN A 541 -6.54 -13.92 -3.85
C ASN A 541 -5.61 -13.57 -2.69
N TYR A 542 -4.33 -13.26 -2.94
CA TYR A 542 -3.42 -12.77 -1.90
C TYR A 542 -3.89 -11.44 -1.30
N TRP A 543 -4.13 -10.43 -2.13
CA TRP A 543 -4.50 -9.10 -1.63
C TRP A 543 -5.90 -9.07 -1.03
N ILE A 544 -6.81 -9.95 -1.48
CA ILE A 544 -8.07 -10.19 -0.79
C ILE A 544 -7.83 -10.76 0.63
N SER A 545 -6.88 -11.68 0.83
CA SER A 545 -6.51 -12.13 2.18
C SER A 545 -6.01 -10.99 3.06
N VAL A 546 -5.14 -10.11 2.53
CA VAL A 546 -4.62 -8.94 3.26
C VAL A 546 -5.77 -7.99 3.64
N ILE A 547 -6.71 -7.74 2.72
CA ILE A 547 -7.91 -6.93 2.95
C ILE A 547 -8.78 -7.55 4.06
N ASN A 548 -9.00 -8.86 4.01
CA ASN A 548 -9.83 -9.56 4.99
C ASN A 548 -9.20 -9.54 6.39
N ALA A 549 -7.89 -9.74 6.49
CA ALA A 549 -7.15 -9.52 7.74
C ALA A 549 -7.32 -8.08 8.24
N GLY A 550 -7.19 -7.11 7.33
CA GLY A 550 -7.37 -5.69 7.66
C GLY A 550 -8.78 -5.33 8.15
N ARG A 551 -9.82 -5.97 7.59
CA ARG A 551 -11.23 -5.77 7.99
C ARG A 551 -11.51 -6.38 9.37
N HIS A 552 -10.79 -7.44 9.72
CA HIS A 552 -10.99 -8.15 10.97
C HIS A 552 -10.37 -7.42 12.17
N PHE A 553 -9.14 -6.94 12.04
CA PHE A 553 -8.40 -6.33 13.17
C PHE A 553 -8.60 -4.82 13.29
N ALA A 554 -8.75 -4.34 14.52
CA ALA A 554 -8.66 -2.91 14.80
C ALA A 554 -7.22 -2.41 14.60
N LEU A 555 -7.06 -1.17 14.14
CA LEU A 555 -5.75 -0.59 13.86
C LEU A 555 -4.83 -0.61 15.09
N ASN A 556 -5.37 -0.30 16.27
CA ASN A 556 -4.58 -0.26 17.51
C ASN A 556 -4.03 -1.64 17.88
N ASP A 557 -4.78 -2.72 17.63
CA ASP A 557 -4.33 -4.09 17.89
C ASP A 557 -3.18 -4.48 16.93
N VAL A 558 -3.30 -4.10 15.66
CA VAL A 558 -2.24 -4.33 14.67
C VAL A 558 -1.01 -3.47 14.96
N MET A 559 -1.17 -2.30 15.59
CA MET A 559 -0.06 -1.41 15.95
C MET A 559 0.74 -1.90 17.16
N GLY A 560 0.09 -2.44 18.19
CA GLY A 560 0.79 -2.82 19.43
C GLY A 560 1.59 -1.64 20.00
N SER A 561 2.90 -1.81 20.16
CA SER A 561 3.84 -0.79 20.65
C SER A 561 4.22 0.31 19.65
N MET A 562 3.74 0.23 18.40
CA MET A 562 4.00 1.26 17.38
C MET A 562 3.51 2.64 17.82
N LYS A 563 4.27 3.67 17.48
CA LYS A 563 3.88 5.07 17.62
C LYS A 563 3.23 5.55 16.34
N ASP A 564 2.35 6.54 16.46
CA ASP A 564 1.71 7.17 15.30
C ASP A 564 2.71 7.85 14.34
N SER A 565 3.89 8.23 14.84
CA SER A 565 5.01 8.75 14.05
C SER A 565 5.71 7.70 13.19
N ASP A 566 5.52 6.42 13.50
CA ASP A 566 6.19 5.33 12.82
C ASP A 566 5.63 5.13 11.42
N CYS A 567 6.46 4.48 10.59
CA CYS A 567 6.11 4.14 9.22
C CYS A 567 4.86 3.24 9.20
N VAL A 568 3.84 3.62 8.43
CA VAL A 568 2.61 2.83 8.29
C VAL A 568 2.86 1.47 7.64
N GLY A 569 3.98 1.32 6.93
CA GLY A 569 4.37 0.06 6.32
C GLY A 569 4.49 -1.12 7.27
N TRP A 570 4.77 -0.91 8.56
CA TRP A 570 4.76 -1.99 9.55
C TRP A 570 3.37 -2.58 9.80
N VAL A 571 2.32 -1.75 9.75
CA VAL A 571 0.92 -2.23 9.79
C VAL A 571 0.65 -3.11 8.58
N ILE A 572 1.06 -2.66 7.38
CA ILE A 572 0.87 -3.41 6.14
C ILE A 572 1.64 -4.74 6.18
N ALA A 573 2.89 -4.75 6.65
CA ALA A 573 3.69 -5.97 6.76
C ALA A 573 3.09 -7.01 7.72
N ARG A 574 2.49 -6.59 8.84
CA ARG A 574 1.78 -7.49 9.76
C ARG A 574 0.55 -8.13 9.10
N LEU A 575 -0.23 -7.34 8.36
CA LEU A 575 -1.37 -7.87 7.59
C LEU A 575 -0.92 -8.84 6.49
N MET A 576 0.15 -8.49 5.76
CA MET A 576 0.76 -9.34 4.75
C MET A 576 1.23 -10.67 5.34
N LYS A 577 1.85 -10.66 6.53
CA LYS A 577 2.29 -11.88 7.18
C LYS A 577 1.13 -12.82 7.55
N VAL A 578 0.01 -12.29 8.05
CA VAL A 578 -1.21 -13.11 8.27
C VAL A 578 -1.67 -13.73 6.95
N ALA A 579 -1.65 -12.96 5.85
CA ALA A 579 -2.01 -13.47 4.52
C ALA A 579 -0.99 -14.50 3.98
N ASP A 580 0.30 -14.35 4.26
CA ASP A 580 1.34 -15.32 3.91
C ASP A 580 1.09 -16.66 4.62
N VAL A 581 0.79 -16.64 5.93
CA VAL A 581 0.47 -17.84 6.70
C VAL A 581 -0.81 -18.50 6.18
N ALA A 582 -1.86 -17.71 5.89
CA ALA A 582 -3.09 -18.21 5.28
C ALA A 582 -2.86 -18.80 3.87
N GLY A 583 -1.88 -18.27 3.13
CA GLY A 583 -1.49 -18.75 1.80
C GLY A 583 -0.71 -20.06 1.83
N VAL A 584 0.20 -20.21 2.79
CA VAL A 584 1.01 -21.42 2.98
C VAL A 584 0.19 -22.55 3.62
N GLU A 585 -0.77 -22.23 4.49
CA GLU A 585 -1.54 -23.20 5.29
C GLU A 585 -0.64 -24.18 6.08
N PRO A 586 0.27 -23.67 6.92
CA PRO A 586 1.20 -24.51 7.67
C PRO A 586 0.51 -25.18 8.86
N THR A 587 1.07 -26.30 9.33
CA THR A 587 0.68 -26.92 10.61
C THR A 587 1.36 -26.25 11.80
N SER A 588 2.48 -25.55 11.57
CA SER A 588 3.18 -24.78 12.59
C SER A 588 3.93 -23.59 12.00
N VAL A 589 4.05 -22.51 12.78
CA VAL A 589 4.75 -21.28 12.41
C VAL A 589 5.73 -20.94 13.52
N ALA A 590 6.99 -20.72 13.20
CA ALA A 590 7.98 -20.23 14.15
C ALA A 590 8.38 -18.78 13.78
N LEU A 591 8.11 -17.86 14.70
CA LEU A 591 8.42 -16.44 14.59
C LEU A 591 9.72 -16.11 15.32
N LEU A 592 10.49 -15.16 14.78
CA LEU A 592 11.69 -14.65 15.43
C LEU A 592 11.31 -13.59 16.48
N ASP A 593 11.72 -13.76 17.74
CA ASP A 593 11.46 -12.73 18.77
C ASP A 593 12.22 -11.42 18.48
N ASN A 594 13.41 -11.51 17.86
CA ASN A 594 14.31 -10.37 17.60
C ASN A 594 14.87 -10.35 16.16
N GLY A 595 14.02 -10.56 15.15
CA GLY A 595 14.40 -10.63 13.72
C GLY A 595 14.69 -9.28 13.03
N ASN A 596 15.46 -8.38 13.64
CA ASN A 596 15.68 -6.99 13.22
C ASN A 596 14.42 -6.11 13.17
N ASN A 597 13.35 -6.51 13.88
CA ASN A 597 12.18 -5.68 14.05
C ASN A 597 12.49 -4.56 15.07
N ILE A 598 12.07 -3.34 14.77
CA ILE A 598 12.26 -2.19 15.68
C ILE A 598 11.26 -2.21 16.85
N HIS A 599 10.21 -3.03 16.77
CA HIS A 599 9.17 -3.19 17.78
C HIS A 599 9.37 -4.51 18.53
N SER A 600 9.65 -4.43 19.83
CA SER A 600 9.97 -5.60 20.67
C SER A 600 8.80 -6.54 20.91
N ASP A 601 7.57 -6.08 20.69
CA ASP A 601 6.36 -6.89 20.84
C ASP A 601 5.91 -7.56 19.52
N ALA A 602 6.69 -7.42 18.43
CA ALA A 602 6.25 -7.84 17.11
C ALA A 602 5.86 -9.32 17.02
N ALA A 603 6.66 -10.23 17.55
CA ALA A 603 6.35 -11.67 17.52
C ALA A 603 5.07 -12.00 18.30
N SER A 604 4.84 -11.33 19.44
CA SER A 604 3.63 -11.50 20.25
C SER A 604 2.38 -11.01 19.49
N ILE A 605 2.44 -9.82 18.88
CA ILE A 605 1.33 -9.27 18.10
C ILE A 605 1.06 -10.12 16.84
N GLU A 606 2.10 -10.52 16.11
CA GLU A 606 1.97 -11.38 14.94
C GLU A 606 1.37 -12.74 15.30
N SER A 607 1.82 -13.35 16.40
CA SER A 607 1.29 -14.63 16.89
C SER A 607 -0.19 -14.54 17.25
N LYS A 608 -0.58 -13.49 17.99
CA LYS A 608 -1.98 -13.21 18.32
C LYS A 608 -2.82 -13.06 17.06
N MET A 609 -2.38 -12.23 16.11
CA MET A 609 -3.12 -11.98 14.87
C MET A 609 -3.26 -13.24 14.01
N ILE A 610 -2.23 -14.07 13.90
CA ILE A 610 -2.31 -15.33 13.15
C ILE A 610 -3.34 -16.26 13.79
N THR A 611 -3.26 -16.45 15.11
CA THR A 611 -4.14 -17.34 15.86
C THR A 611 -5.60 -16.90 15.75
N GLU A 612 -5.90 -15.64 16.09
CA GLU A 612 -7.27 -15.10 16.06
C GLU A 612 -7.88 -15.14 14.65
N PHE A 613 -7.10 -14.81 13.62
CA PHE A 613 -7.62 -14.85 12.24
C PHE A 613 -7.94 -16.26 11.78
N PHE A 614 -7.11 -17.24 12.14
CA PHE A 614 -7.35 -18.64 11.81
C PHE A 614 -8.55 -19.21 12.56
N GLU A 615 -8.74 -18.86 13.83
CA GLU A 615 -9.87 -19.30 14.65
C GLU A 615 -11.20 -18.71 14.17
N GLU A 616 -11.21 -17.40 13.85
CA GLU A 616 -12.47 -16.69 13.56
C GLU A 616 -12.85 -16.63 12.09
N LYS A 617 -11.86 -16.54 11.18
CA LYS A 617 -12.10 -16.35 9.74
C LYS A 617 -11.74 -17.56 8.89
N LEU A 618 -10.84 -18.41 9.36
CA LEU A 618 -10.39 -19.61 8.64
C LEU A 618 -10.62 -20.90 9.45
N ALA A 619 -11.68 -20.95 10.27
CA ALA A 619 -11.97 -22.06 11.20
C ALA A 619 -12.03 -23.45 10.54
N THR A 620 -12.29 -23.50 9.23
CA THR A 620 -12.32 -24.73 8.43
C THR A 620 -10.94 -25.26 8.04
N LEU A 621 -9.88 -24.48 8.22
CA LEU A 621 -8.50 -24.87 7.92
C LEU A 621 -7.80 -25.45 9.16
N VAL A 622 -6.67 -26.11 8.93
CA VAL A 622 -5.79 -26.57 10.01
C VAL A 622 -5.27 -25.37 10.78
N GLN A 623 -5.43 -25.39 12.10
CA GLN A 623 -4.96 -24.33 12.99
C GLN A 623 -3.45 -24.49 13.21
N PRO A 624 -2.62 -23.49 12.83
CA PRO A 624 -1.18 -23.59 13.00
C PRO A 624 -0.80 -23.46 14.47
N LYS A 625 0.11 -24.32 14.94
CA LYS A 625 0.81 -24.08 16.21
C LYS A 625 1.81 -22.94 16.02
N VAL A 626 1.52 -21.78 16.59
CA VAL A 626 2.43 -20.62 16.52
C VAL A 626 3.38 -20.64 17.72
N SER A 627 4.68 -20.66 17.45
CA SER A 627 5.74 -20.47 18.42
C SER A 627 6.57 -19.23 18.06
N SER A 628 7.29 -18.71 19.04
CA SER A 628 8.36 -17.75 18.79
C SER A 628 9.63 -18.19 19.51
N GLY A 629 10.79 -17.73 19.01
CA GLY A 629 12.07 -18.03 19.63
C GLY A 629 13.25 -17.34 18.97
N THR A 630 14.42 -17.54 19.56
CA THR A 630 15.73 -17.13 19.04
C THR A 630 16.74 -18.23 19.27
N GLY A 631 17.79 -18.22 18.46
CA GLY A 631 18.97 -19.05 18.68
C GLY A 631 19.80 -18.60 19.88
N PRO A 632 20.87 -19.34 20.19
CA PRO A 632 21.82 -18.94 21.21
C PRO A 632 22.43 -17.56 20.91
N ASN A 633 22.68 -16.77 21.96
CA ASN A 633 23.20 -15.42 21.85
C ASN A 633 24.66 -15.41 21.36
N MET A 634 24.91 -14.76 20.21
CA MET A 634 26.19 -14.61 19.51
C MET A 634 26.81 -13.22 19.69
N ILE A 635 26.25 -12.37 20.56
CA ILE A 635 26.81 -11.07 20.89
C ILE A 635 28.12 -11.28 21.67
N LEU A 636 29.18 -10.59 21.24
CA LEU A 636 30.53 -10.70 21.78
C LEU A 636 30.80 -9.72 22.92
N GLN A 637 30.11 -8.58 22.93
CA GLN A 637 30.27 -7.53 23.92
C GLN A 637 28.97 -6.75 24.08
N THR A 638 28.69 -6.30 25.30
CA THR A 638 27.67 -5.30 25.59
C THR A 638 28.39 -3.97 25.88
N ARG A 639 28.04 -2.90 25.16
CA ARG A 639 28.60 -1.56 25.38
C ARG A 639 27.49 -0.59 25.79
N GLU A 640 27.65 0.02 26.96
CA GLU A 640 26.67 0.95 27.53
C GLU A 640 26.68 2.33 26.85
N LEU A 641 27.81 2.74 26.28
CA LEU A 641 27.99 4.06 25.65
C LEU A 641 27.99 3.97 24.12
N GLU A 642 27.08 4.70 23.46
CA GLU A 642 26.94 4.80 22.00
C GLU A 642 28.24 5.18 21.27
N ALA A 643 29.08 6.04 21.86
CA ALA A 643 30.36 6.44 21.27
C ALA A 643 31.33 5.26 21.07
N HIS A 644 31.20 4.21 21.87
CA HIS A 644 32.01 3.00 21.77
C HIS A 644 31.39 1.96 20.83
N LYS A 645 30.17 2.11 20.32
CA LYS A 645 29.55 1.17 19.35
C LYS A 645 30.09 1.29 17.91
N THR A 646 31.16 2.05 17.72
CA THR A 646 31.70 2.40 16.39
C THR A 646 32.59 1.32 15.76
N ASP A 647 32.99 0.31 16.54
CA ASP A 647 33.72 -0.87 16.06
C ASP A 647 32.74 -2.03 15.85
N ASN A 648 32.74 -2.66 14.65
CA ASN A 648 31.96 -3.87 14.35
C ASN A 648 32.42 -5.13 15.16
N ASP A 649 32.94 -4.96 16.37
CA ASP A 649 33.49 -6.02 17.21
C ASP A 649 32.44 -6.65 18.14
N GLU A 650 31.22 -6.12 18.17
CA GLU A 650 30.12 -6.61 19.02
C GLU A 650 29.50 -7.92 18.52
N TYR A 651 29.68 -8.25 17.24
CA TYR A 651 29.08 -9.43 16.61
C TYR A 651 29.87 -9.86 15.36
N TYR A 652 29.61 -11.08 14.90
CA TYR A 652 30.13 -11.59 13.63
C TYR A 652 29.17 -11.30 12.47
N LEU A 653 29.74 -10.91 11.33
CA LEU A 653 29.04 -10.79 10.06
C LEU A 653 29.21 -12.05 9.22
N LEU A 654 28.23 -12.36 8.38
CA LEU A 654 28.31 -13.52 7.49
C LEU A 654 29.44 -13.41 6.45
N ASP A 655 29.88 -12.19 6.12
CA ASP A 655 30.96 -11.93 5.18
C ASP A 655 32.25 -11.42 5.84
N ASP A 656 32.38 -11.59 7.16
CA ASP A 656 33.62 -11.28 7.87
C ASP A 656 34.80 -12.09 7.31
N PRO A 657 35.97 -11.47 7.13
CA PRO A 657 37.18 -12.23 6.80
C PRO A 657 37.56 -13.12 7.99
N LYS A 658 38.13 -14.30 7.72
CA LYS A 658 38.51 -15.26 8.77
C LYS A 658 39.39 -14.70 9.89
N VAL A 659 40.19 -13.68 9.60
CA VAL A 659 41.02 -12.99 10.60
C VAL A 659 40.19 -12.37 11.73
N ASN A 660 38.92 -12.01 11.44
CA ASN A 660 37.98 -11.46 12.41
C ASN A 660 37.55 -12.50 13.44
N GLY A 661 37.59 -13.80 13.12
CA GLY A 661 37.34 -14.88 14.08
C GLY A 661 38.23 -14.74 15.31
N LYS A 662 39.53 -14.54 15.11
CA LYS A 662 40.50 -14.33 16.21
C LYS A 662 40.45 -12.92 16.78
N SER A 663 40.40 -11.88 15.95
CA SER A 663 40.52 -10.49 16.44
C SER A 663 39.31 -10.06 17.27
N LYS A 664 38.08 -10.42 16.87
CA LYS A 664 36.87 -10.11 17.63
C LYS A 664 36.75 -10.96 18.90
N MET A 665 37.06 -12.27 18.82
CA MET A 665 37.05 -13.15 20.00
C MET A 665 38.05 -12.72 21.07
N LYS A 666 39.22 -12.18 20.68
CA LYS A 666 40.19 -11.61 21.61
C LYS A 666 39.57 -10.49 22.46
N LYS A 667 38.70 -9.67 21.85
CA LYS A 667 38.01 -8.56 22.51
C LYS A 667 36.76 -9.03 23.26
N ALA A 668 36.11 -10.12 22.84
CA ALA A 668 34.87 -10.61 23.42
C ALA A 668 34.92 -10.69 24.96
N PHE A 669 33.81 -10.38 25.60
CA PHE A 669 33.68 -10.45 27.06
C PHE A 669 33.84 -11.91 27.53
N CYS A 670 34.63 -12.13 28.57
CA CYS A 670 34.83 -13.44 29.22
C CYS A 670 35.63 -13.22 30.50
N GLU A 671 34.96 -13.31 31.64
CA GLU A 671 35.56 -13.21 32.97
C GLU A 671 35.57 -14.59 33.64
N PRO A 672 36.58 -14.90 34.47
CA PRO A 672 36.59 -16.14 35.23
C PRO A 672 35.27 -16.33 36.00
N LYS A 673 34.71 -17.54 35.97
CA LYS A 673 33.48 -17.94 36.66
C LYS A 673 32.17 -17.30 36.16
N ASN A 674 32.22 -16.33 35.25
CA ASN A 674 31.02 -15.70 34.72
C ASN A 674 30.39 -16.57 33.62
N ILE A 675 29.23 -17.16 33.92
CA ILE A 675 28.44 -17.96 32.98
C ILE A 675 27.18 -17.23 32.48
N GLU A 676 26.85 -16.07 33.07
CA GLU A 676 25.63 -15.31 32.75
C GLU A 676 25.73 -14.66 31.38
N PHE A 677 26.85 -13.97 31.12
CA PHE A 677 27.19 -13.44 29.80
C PHE A 677 28.62 -13.85 29.44
N CYS A 678 28.76 -14.97 28.73
CA CYS A 678 30.05 -15.46 28.28
C CYS A 678 29.98 -15.89 26.80
N PRO A 679 30.18 -14.95 25.85
CA PRO A 679 30.16 -15.25 24.42
C PRO A 679 30.99 -16.48 24.00
N PRO A 680 32.19 -16.74 24.56
CA PRO A 680 32.92 -17.97 24.28
C PRO A 680 32.17 -19.26 24.64
N ILE A 681 31.42 -19.30 25.76
CA ILE A 681 30.57 -20.46 26.12
C ILE A 681 29.46 -20.62 25.09
N SER A 682 28.75 -19.53 24.76
CA SER A 682 27.65 -19.56 23.78
C SER A 682 28.11 -20.09 22.42
N ILE A 683 29.25 -19.59 21.94
CA ILE A 683 29.82 -19.99 20.65
C ILE A 683 30.33 -21.44 20.70
N ALA A 684 31.07 -21.81 21.74
CA ALA A 684 31.58 -23.18 21.88
C ALA A 684 30.44 -24.19 21.91
N SER A 685 29.38 -23.88 22.67
CA SER A 685 28.21 -24.74 22.80
C SER A 685 27.45 -24.87 21.48
N ALA A 686 27.11 -23.75 20.84
CA ALA A 686 26.29 -23.74 19.62
C ALA A 686 26.93 -24.47 18.42
N PHE A 687 28.27 -24.48 18.35
CA PHE A 687 28.99 -25.10 17.22
C PHE A 687 29.54 -26.50 17.53
N SER A 688 29.71 -26.86 18.80
CA SER A 688 30.24 -28.18 19.18
C SER A 688 29.14 -29.16 19.59
N PHE A 689 28.09 -28.68 20.25
CA PHE A 689 26.90 -29.45 20.61
C PHE A 689 25.72 -29.18 19.66
N GLY A 690 25.95 -28.48 18.55
CA GLY A 690 24.87 -28.03 17.67
C GLY A 690 23.97 -26.99 18.33
N LEU A 691 22.83 -26.70 17.68
CA LEU A 691 21.89 -25.66 18.11
C LEU A 691 20.88 -26.15 19.17
N GLU A 692 20.92 -27.45 19.49
CA GLU A 692 20.10 -28.08 20.52
C GLU A 692 20.88 -28.12 21.83
N THR A 693 20.20 -27.87 22.95
CA THR A 693 20.82 -27.75 24.27
C THR A 693 21.44 -29.05 24.78
N ASP A 694 21.01 -30.20 24.25
CA ASP A 694 21.26 -31.54 24.81
C ASP A 694 21.83 -32.54 23.80
N SER A 695 22.48 -32.07 22.71
CA SER A 695 23.12 -33.03 21.80
C SER A 695 24.29 -33.73 22.48
N THR A 696 24.49 -35.01 22.15
CA THR A 696 25.54 -35.86 22.73
C THR A 696 26.90 -35.68 22.05
N GLY A 697 27.12 -34.56 21.35
CA GLY A 697 28.40 -34.25 20.71
C GLY A 697 29.51 -34.08 21.75
N GLU A 698 30.70 -34.59 21.47
CA GLU A 698 31.86 -34.38 22.34
C GLU A 698 32.67 -33.17 21.87
N MET A 699 32.96 -32.26 22.80
CA MET A 699 33.80 -31.08 22.58
C MET A 699 35.11 -31.24 23.37
N THR A 700 36.25 -31.15 22.70
CA THR A 700 37.57 -31.23 23.35
C THR A 700 38.29 -29.88 23.32
N ILE A 701 38.62 -29.34 24.50
CA ILE A 701 39.50 -28.16 24.63
C ILE A 701 40.91 -28.66 24.95
N ALA A 702 41.82 -28.51 24.00
CA ALA A 702 43.21 -28.91 24.16
C ALA A 702 43.98 -27.91 25.03
N ARG A 703 44.69 -28.40 26.06
CA ARG A 703 45.47 -27.57 26.99
C ARG A 703 46.82 -28.21 27.30
N THR A 704 47.80 -27.40 27.67
CA THR A 704 49.08 -27.91 28.14
C THR A 704 48.90 -28.69 29.45
N PRO A 705 49.80 -29.64 29.78
CA PRO A 705 49.79 -30.32 31.07
C PRO A 705 49.79 -29.35 32.26
N ASP A 706 50.54 -28.24 32.14
CA ASP A 706 50.61 -27.18 33.15
C ASP A 706 49.27 -26.45 33.35
N ASN A 707 48.38 -26.47 32.36
CA ASN A 707 47.04 -25.88 32.39
C ASN A 707 45.94 -26.93 32.64
N GLY A 708 46.30 -28.11 33.16
CA GLY A 708 45.36 -29.16 33.55
C GLY A 708 44.98 -30.16 32.44
N GLY A 709 45.70 -30.16 31.31
CA GLY A 709 45.51 -31.12 30.21
C GLY A 709 44.17 -30.99 29.48
N ASP A 710 44.00 -31.77 28.41
CA ASP A 710 42.81 -31.74 27.56
C ASP A 710 41.54 -32.07 28.36
N VAL A 711 40.45 -31.36 28.08
CA VAL A 711 39.14 -31.61 28.71
C VAL A 711 38.10 -31.90 27.64
N VAL A 712 37.30 -32.93 27.89
CA VAL A 712 36.16 -33.31 27.04
C VAL A 712 34.87 -32.93 27.76
N PHE A 713 33.96 -32.31 27.02
CA PHE A 713 32.62 -31.92 27.48
C PHE A 713 31.60 -32.60 26.58
N LYS A 714 30.50 -33.09 27.15
CA LYS A 714 29.41 -33.75 26.40
C LYS A 714 28.20 -32.86 26.17
N ASN A 715 28.11 -31.77 26.92
CA ASN A 715 27.00 -30.83 26.84
C ASN A 715 27.41 -29.48 27.42
N ARG A 716 26.54 -28.49 27.24
CA ARG A 716 26.74 -27.12 27.73
C ARG A 716 26.83 -27.04 29.25
N SER A 717 26.03 -27.81 29.98
CA SER A 717 26.01 -27.77 31.45
C SER A 717 27.33 -28.21 32.07
N GLU A 718 27.99 -29.23 31.50
CA GLU A 718 29.33 -29.65 31.90
C GLU A 718 30.37 -28.54 31.67
N LEU A 719 30.31 -27.86 30.52
CA LEU A 719 31.18 -26.72 30.21
C LEU A 719 30.99 -25.57 31.21
N GLU A 720 29.74 -25.19 31.48
CA GLU A 720 29.40 -24.12 32.42
C GLU A 720 29.83 -24.46 33.85
N ALA A 721 29.62 -25.70 34.30
CA ALA A 721 30.01 -26.14 35.64
C ALA A 721 31.53 -26.08 35.86
N ILE A 722 32.32 -26.55 34.88
CA ILE A 722 33.79 -26.52 34.94
C ILE A 722 34.32 -25.08 34.85
N PHE A 723 33.71 -24.23 34.03
CA PHE A 723 34.09 -22.82 33.91
C PHE A 723 33.73 -22.01 35.17
N ALA A 724 32.54 -22.22 35.74
CA ALA A 724 32.12 -21.65 37.02
C ALA A 724 33.00 -22.14 38.19
N GLY A 725 33.46 -23.39 38.12
CA GLY A 725 34.38 -24.02 39.06
C GLY A 725 35.85 -23.61 38.93
N ASP A 726 36.17 -22.60 38.09
CA ASP A 726 37.54 -22.09 37.85
C ASP A 726 38.53 -23.12 37.27
N SER A 727 38.03 -24.28 36.83
CA SER A 727 38.86 -25.39 36.34
C SER A 727 39.20 -25.25 34.85
N LEU A 728 38.60 -24.28 34.16
CA LEU A 728 38.89 -23.89 32.78
C LEU A 728 39.18 -22.39 32.71
N HIS A 729 40.40 -22.03 32.30
CA HIS A 729 40.81 -20.64 32.21
C HIS A 729 40.13 -19.92 31.02
N PRO A 730 39.68 -18.65 31.15
CA PRO A 730 39.09 -17.87 30.07
C PRO A 730 39.91 -17.83 28.78
N GLY A 731 41.24 -17.83 28.89
CA GLY A 731 42.16 -17.83 27.75
C GLY A 731 42.06 -19.09 26.88
N ASP A 732 41.91 -20.27 27.50
CA ASP A 732 41.81 -21.54 26.78
C ASP A 732 40.46 -21.64 26.06
N LEU A 733 39.38 -21.28 26.75
CA LEU A 733 38.03 -21.22 26.17
C LEU A 733 37.96 -20.23 25.00
N LYS A 734 38.54 -19.03 25.15
CA LYS A 734 38.63 -18.04 24.07
C LYS A 734 39.45 -18.54 22.88
N ALA A 735 40.55 -19.26 23.13
CA ALA A 735 41.38 -19.82 22.06
C ALA A 735 40.61 -20.89 21.26
N PHE A 736 39.86 -21.75 21.95
CA PHE A 736 39.00 -22.74 21.33
C PHE A 736 37.88 -22.08 20.50
N ALA A 737 37.12 -21.16 21.10
CA ALA A 737 36.04 -20.44 20.42
C ALA A 737 36.55 -19.63 19.22
N ALA A 738 37.75 -19.02 19.32
CA ALA A 738 38.38 -18.34 18.19
C ALA A 738 38.67 -19.30 17.03
N THR A 739 39.13 -20.52 17.32
CA THR A 739 39.42 -21.55 16.31
C THR A 739 38.14 -22.01 15.58
N LEU A 740 37.05 -22.20 16.33
CA LEU A 740 35.73 -22.48 15.76
C LEU A 740 35.26 -21.35 14.84
N MET A 741 35.39 -20.09 15.26
CA MET A 741 34.98 -18.93 14.45
C MET A 741 35.86 -18.72 13.22
N VAL A 742 37.17 -18.93 13.31
CA VAL A 742 38.04 -18.91 12.12
C VAL A 742 37.61 -19.96 11.09
N THR A 743 37.32 -21.17 11.55
CA THR A 743 36.86 -22.28 10.69
C THR A 743 35.50 -21.97 10.05
N THR A 744 34.56 -21.47 10.86
CA THR A 744 33.21 -21.10 10.40
C THR A 744 33.24 -19.97 9.39
N LEU A 745 33.96 -18.88 9.68
CA LEU A 745 34.09 -17.75 8.76
C LEU A 745 34.86 -18.12 7.48
N GLU A 746 35.84 -19.03 7.57
CA GLU A 746 36.49 -19.56 6.36
C GLU A 746 35.52 -20.37 5.50
N LYS A 747 34.67 -21.20 6.11
CA LYS A 747 33.61 -21.95 5.42
C LYS A 747 32.62 -21.02 4.72
N LEU A 748 32.10 -20.02 5.44
CA LEU A 748 31.20 -18.99 4.89
C LEU A 748 31.86 -18.22 3.74
N SER A 749 33.10 -17.76 3.93
CA SER A 749 33.85 -17.02 2.89
C SER A 749 34.05 -17.86 1.63
N LYS A 750 34.36 -19.16 1.77
CA LYS A 750 34.48 -20.08 0.63
C LYS A 750 33.15 -20.24 -0.10
N ALA A 751 32.05 -20.45 0.63
CA ALA A 751 30.71 -20.59 0.03
C ALA A 751 30.29 -19.32 -0.73
N ILE A 752 30.42 -18.14 -0.12
CA ILE A 752 30.10 -16.85 -0.76
C ILE A 752 30.95 -16.61 -2.02
N LYS A 753 32.23 -17.00 -2.01
CA LYS A 753 33.12 -16.86 -3.18
C LYS A 753 32.82 -17.86 -4.28
N ALA A 754 32.34 -19.06 -3.93
CA ALA A 754 31.96 -20.08 -4.89
C ALA A 754 30.66 -19.72 -5.63
N ASP A 755 29.74 -19.01 -4.95
CA ASP A 755 28.52 -18.48 -5.56
C ASP A 755 28.75 -17.07 -6.14
N SER A 756 28.68 -16.96 -7.46
CA SER A 756 28.90 -15.69 -8.16
C SER A 756 27.86 -14.62 -7.83
N GLU A 757 26.61 -15.01 -7.53
CA GLU A 757 25.55 -14.10 -7.13
C GLU A 757 25.73 -13.67 -5.67
N ALA A 758 26.10 -14.59 -4.77
CA ALA A 758 26.44 -14.23 -3.38
C ALA A 758 27.65 -13.28 -3.30
N THR A 759 28.65 -13.45 -4.16
CA THR A 759 29.78 -12.53 -4.28
C THR A 759 29.34 -11.13 -4.71
N LYS A 760 28.45 -11.02 -5.71
CA LYS A 760 27.88 -9.72 -6.12
C LYS A 760 27.03 -9.12 -5.01
N ALA A 761 26.23 -9.94 -4.34
CA ALA A 761 25.38 -9.54 -3.24
C ALA A 761 26.17 -8.93 -2.07
N SER A 762 27.27 -9.56 -1.62
CA SER A 762 28.16 -9.00 -0.59
C SER A 762 28.72 -7.62 -0.99
N LYS A 763 29.07 -7.42 -2.27
CA LYS A 763 29.53 -6.11 -2.77
C LYS A 763 28.41 -5.06 -2.74
N THR A 764 27.20 -5.45 -3.13
CA THR A 764 26.00 -4.59 -3.07
C THR A 764 25.73 -4.15 -1.64
N LEU A 765 25.73 -5.07 -0.67
CA LEU A 765 25.49 -4.77 0.74
C LEU A 765 26.53 -3.80 1.31
N LYS A 766 27.81 -3.98 0.98
CA LYS A 766 28.89 -3.04 1.36
C LYS A 766 28.67 -1.64 0.78
N ALA A 767 28.20 -1.53 -0.47
CA ALA A 767 27.85 -0.24 -1.07
C ALA A 767 26.65 0.40 -0.37
N THR A 768 25.62 -0.39 -0.06
CA THR A 768 24.42 0.03 0.68
C THR A 768 24.78 0.53 2.08
N GLN A 769 25.61 -0.19 2.82
CA GLN A 769 26.09 0.20 4.16
C GLN A 769 26.74 1.59 4.12
N LYS A 770 27.64 1.83 3.15
CA LYS A 770 28.29 3.14 2.95
C LYS A 770 27.30 4.25 2.61
N LYS A 771 26.29 3.96 1.79
CA LYS A 771 25.22 4.90 1.43
C LYS A 771 24.38 5.28 2.65
N LEU A 772 23.94 4.29 3.44
CA LEU A 772 23.15 4.50 4.65
C LEU A 772 23.92 5.28 5.72
N ALA A 773 25.21 4.97 5.91
CA ALA A 773 26.07 5.69 6.85
C ALA A 773 26.24 7.17 6.49
N LYS A 774 26.29 7.52 5.19
CA LYS A 774 26.30 8.92 4.74
C LYS A 774 24.98 9.64 5.02
N LYS A 775 23.86 8.96 4.86
CA LYS A 775 22.51 9.51 5.10
C LYS A 775 22.26 9.79 6.59
N LYS A 776 22.77 8.95 7.51
CA LYS A 776 22.68 9.18 8.96
C LYS A 776 23.50 10.39 9.47
N LYS A 777 24.47 10.87 8.68
CA LYS A 777 25.30 12.04 9.02
C LYS A 777 24.74 13.37 8.48
N GLN A 778 23.72 13.31 7.63
CA GLN A 778 23.00 14.45 7.06
C GLN A 778 21.68 14.63 7.80
#